data_AF-A0A9K3L5I4-F1
#
_entry.id   AF-A0A9K3L5I4-F1
#
_cell.length_a   1.000
_cell.length_b   1.000
_cell.length_c   1.000
_cell.angle_alpha   90.00
_cell.angle_beta   90.00
_cell.angle_gamma   90.00
#
_symmetry.space_group_name_H-M   'P 1'
#
loop_
_entity.id
_entity.type
_entity.pdbx_description
1 polymer ?
#
loop_
_entity_poly.entity_id
_entity_poly.type
_entity_poly.pdbx_seq_one_letter_code
_entity_poly.pdbx_strand_id
1 'polypeptide(L)'
;MTCVWWWKVTKFWILFGSFICSFGWCQAKLNSGIVDIIGDDSGRSNNNMNQGGLPYRIANAPDFDTNELSKSYEYFDMYSLPIKTLYSQVHWTSHGDIKLPDDIIERFQEDGKVMALMGYEVDQVRDDPETGEEVSVPLTWAYNHHYMVFLSNSRTRRVVEKPVTDETRHMSHGSDKVWTVEPLPGVVGDEHLKYPHSIFLSEGNGGEMRKSYHGYPKGYAQLIQSPDTFTPIPMQIDTWNREMTNATFLPGPLPRSSRIRDGVAGYNPLLECPCSDRLIKQWGMTYTIDEGSCNGGDMSNATECFSAAKQLIPSMKVVTKNETFHNNSLPMGCTANIDEEGTLYVVWNSLDGHSVDTSSFGTLQLQTPSKTVIGVAKGVVDITVSMNPEDDMVTITLTGPEDKWFGVGFGTDSMCVKMEADECPTGGPYAIIIKGENVEERRLHYHGMGRRIESSVVTKSNIVDGSLRTVQLQRSLEGISSDHFTFDVDMNEMKMITATGCSLKFAQHCSHQSNTVSFLPIDVTKKVCRAGVRGTIDGAPFNKHCQPFPKSVLLDEKNPTCFIETYRGGLSCCRHDHFLLDKDQEIPWNDQFLEYRLKYRFYFEEYQEKVENQPASHQNLVRLYWTTEAGAGEYDVPECEPGTPASQCIHVITSQWQVRECVDANENEIAGVELIYAAPHCHAPTCLSMELYNAETGQLLCHVDTLKGDGSTTYDEKGFIAIPPCLWSDTRGDDSSVGLPRQIMLPLNATLLSIKRANSTWPHTGEMASWQMRGRLVPKKGKDEDRDTAHLPSSYLRPLSYVVNEGQEQQI
;
A
#
# COMPACT_ATOMS: atom_id res chain seq x y z
N MET A 1 51.92 -6.33 -51.69
CA MET A 1 53.27 -5.75 -51.93
C MET A 1 53.84 -5.33 -50.59
N THR A 2 55.14 -5.53 -50.39
CA THR A 2 55.85 -5.41 -49.10
C THR A 2 56.91 -4.29 -49.15
N CYS A 3 57.10 -3.59 -48.02
CA CYS A 3 58.28 -2.82 -47.56
C CYS A 3 57.86 -2.25 -46.18
N VAL A 4 58.40 -2.59 -45.00
CA VAL A 4 59.75 -2.97 -44.51
C VAL A 4 60.73 -1.79 -44.45
N TRP A 5 61.22 -1.50 -43.22
CA TRP A 5 62.54 -0.99 -42.75
C TRP A 5 62.39 0.02 -41.58
N TRP A 6 63.32 0.20 -40.62
CA TRP A 6 63.99 -0.73 -39.68
C TRP A 6 64.63 0.08 -38.50
N TRP A 7 65.15 -0.60 -37.45
CA TRP A 7 66.09 -0.10 -36.39
C TRP A 7 65.57 0.75 -35.20
N LYS A 8 66.05 0.63 -33.94
CA LYS A 8 67.16 -0.15 -33.28
C LYS A 8 66.66 -0.87 -32.00
N VAL A 9 66.90 -2.18 -31.75
CA VAL A 9 68.05 -2.85 -31.07
C VAL A 9 68.42 -2.29 -29.66
N THR A 10 68.09 -2.99 -28.56
CA THR A 10 68.94 -3.85 -27.65
C THR A 10 68.08 -4.26 -26.41
N LYS A 11 68.37 -5.24 -25.50
CA LYS A 11 69.45 -6.26 -25.33
C LYS A 11 68.99 -7.43 -24.38
N PHE A 12 69.40 -8.68 -24.69
CA PHE A 12 69.74 -9.83 -23.79
C PHE A 12 68.67 -10.47 -22.83
N TRP A 13 68.23 -11.73 -23.07
CA TRP A 13 68.76 -13.05 -22.58
C TRP A 13 68.36 -13.33 -21.10
N ILE A 14 67.76 -14.48 -20.68
CA ILE A 14 68.18 -15.89 -20.85
C ILE A 14 67.07 -16.90 -20.40
N LEU A 15 66.91 -18.04 -21.12
CA LEU A 15 66.52 -19.45 -20.72
C LEU A 15 65.34 -19.73 -19.74
N PHE A 16 64.69 -20.92 -19.63
CA PHE A 16 64.61 -22.23 -20.32
C PHE A 16 63.17 -22.74 -19.98
N GLY A 17 62.37 -23.42 -20.79
CA GLY A 17 62.54 -24.79 -21.30
C GLY A 17 61.17 -25.51 -21.36
N SER A 18 60.98 -26.38 -22.35
CA SER A 18 59.68 -26.98 -22.76
C SER A 18 59.25 -28.21 -21.94
N PHE A 19 57.98 -28.66 -22.06
CA PHE A 19 57.52 -30.07 -22.22
C PHE A 19 55.97 -30.07 -22.43
N ILE A 20 55.44 -30.28 -23.65
CA ILE A 20 54.95 -31.56 -24.22
C ILE A 20 53.83 -32.25 -23.41
N CYS A 21 52.58 -32.26 -23.92
CA CYS A 21 51.95 -33.46 -24.53
C CYS A 21 50.61 -33.13 -25.24
N SER A 22 50.02 -34.11 -25.96
CA SER A 22 49.07 -33.90 -27.06
C SER A 22 47.80 -34.77 -27.00
N PHE A 23 46.79 -34.40 -27.81
CA PHE A 23 45.50 -35.09 -28.06
C PHE A 23 44.50 -35.12 -26.87
N GLY A 24 43.21 -34.82 -27.00
CA GLY A 24 42.41 -34.35 -28.14
C GLY A 24 41.14 -35.18 -28.35
N TRP A 25 39.98 -34.53 -28.49
CA TRP A 25 38.86 -34.93 -29.37
C TRP A 25 37.79 -33.82 -29.40
N CYS A 26 36.98 -33.81 -30.46
CA CYS A 26 36.04 -32.74 -30.75
C CYS A 26 34.60 -33.27 -30.73
N GLN A 27 33.70 -32.60 -30.01
CA GLN A 27 32.26 -32.76 -30.20
C GLN A 27 31.57 -31.41 -29.91
N ALA A 28 30.52 -31.08 -30.67
CA ALA A 28 30.11 -29.70 -30.91
C ALA A 28 28.73 -29.34 -30.33
N LYS A 29 28.45 -28.01 -30.28
CA LYS A 29 27.12 -27.35 -30.14
C LYS A 29 26.47 -27.49 -28.74
N LEU A 30 26.08 -26.44 -28.01
CA LEU A 30 25.30 -25.24 -28.38
C LEU A 30 25.32 -24.19 -27.23
N ASN A 31 25.01 -22.93 -27.58
CA ASN A 31 24.55 -21.80 -26.73
C ASN A 31 24.58 -21.91 -25.19
N SER A 32 25.52 -21.19 -24.58
CA SER A 32 25.26 -20.41 -23.36
C SER A 32 26.21 -19.21 -23.33
N GLY A 33 25.76 -18.05 -23.81
CA GLY A 33 26.49 -16.80 -23.70
C GLY A 33 26.37 -16.23 -22.29
N ILE A 34 27.04 -16.86 -21.32
CA ILE A 34 27.31 -16.25 -20.02
C ILE A 34 28.52 -15.36 -20.23
N VAL A 35 28.29 -14.05 -20.25
CA VAL A 35 29.37 -13.07 -20.11
C VAL A 35 29.56 -12.90 -18.61
N ASP A 36 30.58 -13.56 -18.09
CA ASP A 36 31.07 -13.32 -16.73
C ASP A 36 31.64 -11.89 -16.67
N ILE A 37 30.81 -10.94 -16.24
CA ILE A 37 31.29 -9.62 -15.79
C ILE A 37 31.84 -9.81 -14.38
N ILE A 38 33.03 -10.41 -14.30
CA ILE A 38 33.86 -10.34 -13.10
C ILE A 38 34.42 -8.93 -13.07
N GLY A 39 33.92 -8.11 -12.13
CA GLY A 39 34.45 -6.78 -11.89
C GLY A 39 35.92 -6.85 -11.46
N ASP A 40 36.79 -6.14 -12.18
CA ASP A 40 38.20 -5.99 -11.80
C ASP A 40 38.28 -5.07 -10.59
N ASP A 41 38.53 -5.65 -9.41
CA ASP A 41 38.44 -4.95 -8.11
C ASP A 41 39.67 -4.09 -7.77
N SER A 42 40.38 -3.61 -8.81
CA SER A 42 41.66 -2.90 -8.69
C SER A 42 41.58 -1.38 -8.94
N GLY A 43 40.48 -0.73 -8.51
CA GLY A 43 40.29 0.70 -8.78
C GLY A 43 39.23 1.49 -7.97
N ARG A 44 38.74 0.98 -6.84
CA ARG A 44 37.72 1.71 -6.04
C ARG A 44 38.24 3.07 -5.55
N SER A 45 37.66 4.16 -6.03
CA SER A 45 37.98 5.53 -5.59
C SER A 45 37.15 5.93 -4.37
N ASN A 46 37.76 6.49 -3.32
CA ASN A 46 37.10 6.96 -2.08
C ASN A 46 36.28 8.27 -2.25
N ASN A 47 35.52 8.36 -3.34
CA ASN A 47 34.60 9.46 -3.64
C ASN A 47 33.16 8.95 -3.54
N ASN A 48 32.22 9.85 -3.22
CA ASN A 48 30.78 9.60 -3.35
C ASN A 48 30.47 9.10 -4.78
N MET A 49 29.46 8.25 -4.91
CA MET A 49 28.96 7.72 -6.17
C MET A 49 28.44 8.84 -7.08
N ASN A 50 27.60 9.73 -6.55
CA ASN A 50 26.97 10.80 -7.32
C ASN A 50 27.86 12.06 -7.42
N GLN A 51 28.88 12.04 -8.27
CA GLN A 51 29.83 13.16 -8.42
C GLN A 51 29.27 14.30 -9.29
N GLY A 52 29.50 15.55 -8.87
CA GLY A 52 29.04 16.75 -9.61
C GLY A 52 27.63 17.22 -9.25
N GLY A 53 27.13 18.20 -10.01
CA GLY A 53 25.84 18.87 -9.80
C GLY A 53 25.67 19.49 -8.42
N LEU A 54 24.45 19.42 -7.87
CA LEU A 54 24.15 19.91 -6.52
C LEU A 54 25.02 19.21 -5.45
N PRO A 55 25.51 19.93 -4.43
CA PRO A 55 26.25 19.34 -3.32
C PRO A 55 25.31 18.58 -2.37
N TYR A 56 25.81 17.49 -1.78
CA TYR A 56 25.19 16.92 -0.58
C TYR A 56 25.21 17.96 0.55
N ARG A 57 24.12 18.04 1.33
CA ARG A 57 23.98 18.93 2.50
C ARG A 57 23.18 18.27 3.60
N ILE A 58 23.35 18.76 4.82
CA ILE A 58 22.52 18.46 6.00
C ILE A 58 21.79 19.75 6.40
N ALA A 59 20.46 19.71 6.49
CA ALA A 59 19.64 20.91 6.63
C ALA A 59 19.85 21.65 7.96
N ASN A 60 20.04 20.91 9.06
CA ASN A 60 20.31 21.44 10.39
C ASN A 60 21.81 21.54 10.73
N ALA A 61 22.71 21.20 9.80
CA ALA A 61 24.16 21.31 9.95
C ALA A 61 24.87 21.57 8.59
N PRO A 62 24.73 22.77 7.98
CA PRO A 62 25.18 23.03 6.61
C PRO A 62 26.69 22.86 6.38
N ASP A 63 27.51 22.96 7.42
CA ASP A 63 28.97 22.84 7.38
C ASP A 63 29.48 21.39 7.61
N PHE A 64 28.58 20.41 7.78
CA PHE A 64 28.93 19.00 8.00
C PHE A 64 29.60 18.37 6.76
N ASP A 65 30.70 17.63 6.95
CA ASP A 65 31.41 16.96 5.86
C ASP A 65 30.67 15.69 5.40
N THR A 66 29.70 15.88 4.50
CA THR A 66 28.92 14.81 3.88
C THR A 66 29.74 13.78 3.10
N ASN A 67 31.05 13.98 2.92
CA ASN A 67 31.94 12.95 2.37
C ASN A 67 32.41 11.92 3.40
N GLU A 68 31.97 12.01 4.67
CA GLU A 68 32.30 11.03 5.71
C GLU A 68 32.01 9.60 5.24
N LEU A 69 30.86 9.36 4.58
CA LEU A 69 30.52 8.05 4.00
C LEU A 69 31.62 7.51 3.08
N SER A 70 32.06 8.30 2.10
CA SER A 70 33.05 7.85 1.09
C SER A 70 34.50 7.80 1.60
N LYS A 71 34.80 8.49 2.70
CA LYS A 71 36.14 8.57 3.30
C LYS A 71 36.38 7.53 4.38
N SER A 72 35.34 7.21 5.16
CA SER A 72 35.48 6.49 6.44
C SER A 72 35.06 5.02 6.39
N TYR A 73 34.17 4.63 5.47
CA TYR A 73 33.53 3.30 5.48
C TYR A 73 33.84 2.45 4.26
N GLU A 74 33.76 1.13 4.44
CA GLU A 74 33.74 0.18 3.34
C GLU A 74 32.41 0.28 2.59
N TYR A 75 32.40 -0.06 1.30
CA TYR A 75 31.18 -0.05 0.49
C TYR A 75 31.12 -1.20 -0.52
N PHE A 76 29.90 -1.55 -0.94
CA PHE A 76 29.64 -2.42 -2.09
C PHE A 76 28.53 -1.83 -2.98
N ASP A 77 28.61 -2.10 -4.27
CA ASP A 77 27.65 -1.62 -5.27
C ASP A 77 26.69 -2.76 -5.67
N MET A 78 25.39 -2.46 -5.70
CA MET A 78 24.31 -3.34 -6.16
C MET A 78 23.58 -2.73 -7.34
N TYR A 79 23.07 -3.57 -8.24
CA TYR A 79 22.33 -3.14 -9.42
C TYR A 79 20.97 -3.83 -9.48
N SER A 80 19.96 -3.09 -9.93
CA SER A 80 18.70 -3.68 -10.37
C SER A 80 18.92 -4.51 -11.64
N LEU A 81 18.03 -5.46 -11.93
CA LEU A 81 17.87 -5.96 -13.30
C LEU A 81 17.65 -4.79 -14.30
N PRO A 82 18.02 -4.96 -15.59
CA PRO A 82 17.80 -3.95 -16.62
C PRO A 82 16.33 -3.54 -16.73
N ILE A 83 16.10 -2.23 -16.70
CA ILE A 83 14.80 -1.60 -17.00
C ILE A 83 14.84 -1.17 -18.45
N LYS A 84 13.78 -1.47 -19.20
CA LYS A 84 13.69 -1.20 -20.64
C LYS A 84 12.32 -0.66 -21.00
N THR A 85 12.23 0.62 -21.31
CA THR A 85 10.98 1.35 -21.49
C THR A 85 10.89 2.09 -22.82
N LEU A 86 9.66 2.35 -23.26
CA LEU A 86 9.34 3.33 -24.30
C LEU A 86 8.76 4.60 -23.63
N TYR A 87 8.79 5.73 -24.34
CA TYR A 87 8.27 7.00 -23.83
C TYR A 87 6.84 6.88 -23.24
N SER A 88 6.63 7.48 -22.07
CA SER A 88 5.43 7.41 -21.24
C SER A 88 5.10 6.06 -20.59
N GLN A 89 5.93 5.02 -20.78
CA GLN A 89 5.75 3.74 -20.09
C GLN A 89 6.16 3.84 -18.62
N VAL A 90 5.36 3.21 -17.77
CA VAL A 90 5.63 3.05 -16.34
C VAL A 90 6.20 1.65 -16.08
N HIS A 91 7.35 1.58 -15.42
CA HIS A 91 7.95 0.33 -14.96
C HIS A 91 7.80 0.26 -13.45
N TRP A 92 6.94 -0.62 -12.93
CA TRP A 92 6.70 -0.74 -11.49
C TRP A 92 6.51 -2.19 -11.05
N THR A 93 7.60 -2.86 -10.69
CA THR A 93 7.58 -4.28 -10.32
C THR A 93 8.75 -4.65 -9.43
N SER A 94 8.64 -5.77 -8.70
CA SER A 94 9.78 -6.35 -8.00
C SER A 94 10.73 -7.01 -9.00
N HIS A 95 12.03 -6.76 -8.86
CA HIS A 95 13.05 -7.42 -9.67
C HIS A 95 13.46 -8.80 -9.10
N GLY A 96 12.79 -9.25 -8.03
CA GLY A 96 13.15 -10.46 -7.29
C GLY A 96 14.44 -10.30 -6.50
N ASP A 97 14.84 -11.40 -5.86
CA ASP A 97 16.01 -11.41 -4.98
C ASP A 97 17.30 -11.50 -5.81
N ILE A 98 18.10 -10.45 -5.76
CA ILE A 98 19.42 -10.36 -6.39
C ILE A 98 20.47 -10.67 -5.33
N LYS A 99 21.35 -11.62 -5.60
CA LYS A 99 22.41 -12.04 -4.68
C LYS A 99 23.37 -10.88 -4.37
N LEU A 100 23.73 -10.71 -3.10
CA LEU A 100 24.84 -9.82 -2.70
C LEU A 100 26.20 -10.33 -3.24
N PRO A 101 27.26 -9.49 -3.27
CA PRO A 101 28.59 -9.91 -3.70
C PRO A 101 29.13 -11.06 -2.84
N ASP A 102 29.89 -11.96 -3.47
CA ASP A 102 30.36 -13.19 -2.82
C ASP A 102 31.25 -12.93 -1.59
N ASP A 103 32.07 -11.87 -1.63
CA ASP A 103 32.93 -11.41 -0.53
C ASP A 103 32.12 -10.86 0.66
N ILE A 104 31.02 -10.14 0.38
CA ILE A 104 30.10 -9.63 1.39
C ILE A 104 29.35 -10.80 2.06
N ILE A 105 28.89 -11.77 1.26
CA ILE A 105 28.26 -12.98 1.79
C ILE A 105 29.26 -13.78 2.61
N GLU A 106 30.49 -13.99 2.14
CA GLU A 106 31.51 -14.74 2.88
C GLU A 106 31.79 -14.12 4.26
N ARG A 107 31.79 -12.78 4.35
CA ARG A 107 32.01 -12.02 5.59
C ARG A 107 30.85 -12.11 6.60
N PHE A 108 29.60 -12.19 6.14
CA PHE A 108 28.41 -12.10 7.00
C PHE A 108 27.56 -13.39 7.08
N GLN A 109 27.85 -14.43 6.29
CA GLN A 109 27.06 -15.67 6.26
C GLN A 109 27.06 -16.47 7.57
N GLU A 110 28.07 -16.32 8.42
CA GLU A 110 28.14 -17.02 9.71
C GLU A 110 27.01 -16.59 10.65
N ASP A 111 26.34 -17.57 11.28
CA ASP A 111 25.20 -17.32 12.16
C ASP A 111 25.59 -16.43 13.35
N GLY A 112 25.11 -15.18 13.32
CA GLY A 112 25.35 -14.19 14.37
C GLY A 112 26.21 -13.00 13.92
N LYS A 113 26.79 -13.05 12.71
CA LYS A 113 27.42 -11.88 12.10
C LYS A 113 26.36 -10.85 11.71
N VAL A 114 26.63 -9.58 12.04
CA VAL A 114 25.71 -8.46 11.82
C VAL A 114 26.44 -7.36 11.05
N MET A 115 25.83 -6.94 9.95
CA MET A 115 26.26 -5.78 9.17
C MET A 115 25.65 -4.53 9.80
N ALA A 116 26.46 -3.51 10.05
CA ALA A 116 26.01 -2.17 10.42
C ALA A 116 25.98 -1.32 9.14
N LEU A 117 24.77 -1.05 8.61
CA LEU A 117 24.60 -0.20 7.44
C LEU A 117 24.63 1.27 7.87
N MET A 118 25.70 1.96 7.48
CA MET A 118 25.99 3.37 7.80
C MET A 118 25.24 4.34 6.90
N GLY A 119 24.85 3.89 5.71
CA GLY A 119 24.11 4.69 4.75
C GLY A 119 24.15 4.12 3.35
N TYR A 120 23.59 4.85 2.40
CA TYR A 120 23.66 4.49 0.99
C TYR A 120 23.56 5.70 0.05
N GLU A 121 23.95 5.49 -1.20
CA GLU A 121 23.62 6.37 -2.33
C GLU A 121 22.84 5.59 -3.38
N VAL A 122 22.00 6.30 -4.15
CA VAL A 122 21.24 5.74 -5.28
C VAL A 122 21.52 6.56 -6.54
N ASP A 123 21.59 5.91 -7.69
CA ASP A 123 21.55 6.55 -9.01
C ASP A 123 20.80 5.68 -10.04
N GLN A 124 20.50 6.26 -11.20
CA GLN A 124 20.06 5.55 -12.40
C GLN A 124 21.21 5.61 -13.40
N VAL A 125 21.72 4.47 -13.85
CA VAL A 125 22.92 4.37 -14.70
C VAL A 125 22.68 3.55 -15.95
N ARG A 126 23.40 3.87 -17.03
CA ARG A 126 23.43 3.10 -18.28
C ARG A 126 24.85 3.08 -18.83
N ASP A 127 25.15 2.12 -19.68
CA ASP A 127 26.39 2.12 -20.46
C ASP A 127 26.25 3.15 -21.61
N ASP A 128 27.24 4.02 -21.78
CA ASP A 128 27.31 4.90 -22.95
C ASP A 128 27.60 4.05 -24.22
N PRO A 129 26.81 4.18 -25.30
CA PRO A 129 26.95 3.32 -26.47
C PRO A 129 28.18 3.64 -27.34
N GLU A 130 28.83 4.80 -27.15
CA GLU A 130 30.03 5.18 -27.90
C GLU A 130 31.32 4.85 -27.12
N THR A 131 31.36 5.11 -25.81
CA THR A 131 32.56 4.88 -24.97
C THR A 131 32.56 3.55 -24.23
N GLY A 132 31.38 2.98 -23.94
CA GLY A 132 31.21 1.83 -23.05
C GLY A 132 31.40 2.17 -21.56
N GLU A 133 31.47 3.44 -21.20
CA GLU A 133 31.59 3.88 -19.80
C GLU A 133 30.21 3.93 -19.14
N GLU A 134 30.12 3.60 -17.85
CA GLU A 134 28.90 3.78 -17.06
C GLU A 134 28.63 5.28 -16.87
N VAL A 135 27.46 5.74 -17.27
CA VAL A 135 27.01 7.14 -17.16
C VAL A 135 25.65 7.25 -16.51
N SER A 136 25.49 8.28 -15.67
CA SER A 136 24.25 8.59 -14.98
C SER A 136 23.16 9.10 -15.93
N VAL A 137 21.97 8.54 -15.82
CA VAL A 137 20.79 8.88 -16.62
C VAL A 137 20.16 10.16 -16.06
N PRO A 138 19.97 11.23 -16.87
CA PRO A 138 19.27 12.43 -16.43
C PRO A 138 17.89 12.16 -15.84
N LEU A 139 17.48 12.90 -14.79
CA LEU A 139 16.11 12.78 -14.24
C LEU A 139 15.05 13.08 -15.29
N THR A 140 15.40 13.97 -16.21
CA THR A 140 14.60 14.37 -17.38
C THR A 140 14.35 13.24 -18.39
N TRP A 141 15.00 12.09 -18.21
CA TRP A 141 14.88 10.95 -19.10
C TRP A 141 14.15 9.79 -18.43
N ALA A 142 14.65 9.33 -17.28
CA ALA A 142 14.00 8.36 -16.42
C ALA A 142 13.63 9.03 -15.10
N TYR A 143 12.34 9.32 -14.90
CA TYR A 143 11.87 9.84 -13.62
C TYR A 143 11.71 8.67 -12.64
N ASN A 144 12.43 8.73 -11.53
CA ASN A 144 12.17 7.85 -10.39
C ASN A 144 10.94 8.39 -9.66
N HIS A 145 9.79 7.72 -9.77
CA HIS A 145 8.57 8.15 -9.07
C HIS A 145 8.59 7.64 -7.63
N HIS A 146 8.91 6.36 -7.46
CA HIS A 146 9.26 5.76 -6.17
C HIS A 146 10.36 4.70 -6.36
N TYR A 147 11.16 4.47 -5.34
CA TYR A 147 11.85 3.19 -5.17
C TYR A 147 11.57 2.60 -3.79
N MET A 148 11.78 1.30 -3.69
CA MET A 148 11.80 0.53 -2.45
C MET A 148 12.90 -0.53 -2.58
N VAL A 149 13.64 -0.76 -1.49
CA VAL A 149 14.66 -1.82 -1.42
C VAL A 149 14.51 -2.59 -0.13
N PHE A 150 14.60 -3.91 -0.23
CA PHE A 150 14.86 -4.78 0.91
C PHE A 150 16.29 -5.34 0.83
N LEU A 151 17.02 -5.32 1.93
CA LEU A 151 18.18 -6.20 2.15
C LEU A 151 17.71 -7.32 3.09
N SER A 152 17.97 -8.57 2.77
CA SER A 152 17.41 -9.72 3.49
C SER A 152 18.39 -10.89 3.65
N ASN A 153 18.13 -11.70 4.67
CA ASN A 153 18.66 -13.06 4.82
C ASN A 153 17.64 -14.04 4.22
N SER A 154 17.91 -14.52 3.00
CA SER A 154 17.02 -15.41 2.24
C SER A 154 16.81 -16.77 2.88
N ARG A 155 17.63 -17.14 3.88
CA ARG A 155 17.47 -18.38 4.66
C ARG A 155 16.35 -18.29 5.69
N THR A 156 15.86 -17.08 6.00
CA THR A 156 14.86 -16.84 7.04
C THR A 156 13.71 -15.93 6.60
N ARG A 157 13.90 -15.06 5.62
CA ARG A 157 12.94 -14.05 5.15
C ARG A 157 12.79 -14.09 3.63
N ARG A 158 11.60 -13.73 3.14
CA ARG A 158 11.33 -13.50 1.71
C ARG A 158 10.43 -12.28 1.51
N VAL A 159 10.62 -11.56 0.41
CA VAL A 159 9.71 -10.49 -0.03
C VAL A 159 8.57 -11.13 -0.85
N VAL A 160 7.33 -10.78 -0.52
CA VAL A 160 6.12 -11.31 -1.17
C VAL A 160 5.12 -10.21 -1.46
N GLU A 161 4.31 -10.43 -2.49
CA GLU A 161 3.15 -9.60 -2.79
C GLU A 161 1.94 -10.12 -1.99
N LYS A 162 1.21 -9.25 -1.30
CA LYS A 162 -0.04 -9.60 -0.61
C LYS A 162 -1.17 -8.64 -0.99
N PRO A 163 -2.43 -9.12 -1.09
CA PRO A 163 -3.59 -8.23 -1.22
C PRO A 163 -3.64 -7.20 -0.09
N VAL A 164 -4.12 -6.01 -0.40
CA VAL A 164 -4.28 -4.94 0.58
C VAL A 164 -5.38 -5.28 1.59
N THR A 165 -5.04 -5.15 2.87
CA THR A 165 -5.95 -5.22 4.01
C THR A 165 -6.23 -3.79 4.49
N ASP A 166 -7.22 -3.60 5.37
CA ASP A 166 -7.49 -2.28 5.96
C ASP A 166 -6.28 -1.73 6.72
N GLU A 167 -5.57 -2.62 7.39
CA GLU A 167 -4.29 -2.39 8.05
C GLU A 167 -3.17 -1.95 7.08
N THR A 168 -2.98 -2.64 5.95
CA THR A 168 -1.90 -2.34 5.00
C THR A 168 -2.26 -1.28 3.96
N ARG A 169 -3.53 -0.81 3.95
CA ARG A 169 -4.07 0.19 3.01
C ARG A 169 -3.23 1.45 2.89
N HIS A 170 -2.73 1.96 4.01
CA HIS A 170 -1.91 3.17 4.02
C HIS A 170 -0.52 3.00 3.37
N MET A 171 -0.06 1.76 3.18
CA MET A 171 1.19 1.39 2.52
C MET A 171 0.99 0.94 1.07
N SER A 172 -0.25 0.74 0.62
CA SER A 172 -0.51 0.28 -0.76
C SER A 172 -0.26 1.35 -1.81
N HIS A 173 -0.17 2.61 -1.39
CA HIS A 173 -0.07 3.76 -2.29
C HIS A 173 -1.26 3.88 -3.27
N GLY A 174 -2.34 3.09 -3.10
CA GLY A 174 -3.47 3.01 -4.04
C GLY A 174 -3.40 1.84 -5.02
N SER A 175 -2.41 0.94 -4.88
CA SER A 175 -2.41 -0.42 -5.44
C SER A 175 -3.44 -1.32 -4.74
N ASP A 176 -3.84 -2.42 -5.39
CA ASP A 176 -4.63 -3.50 -4.79
C ASP A 176 -3.77 -4.49 -3.99
N LYS A 177 -2.43 -4.37 -4.08
CA LYS A 177 -1.45 -5.20 -3.37
C LYS A 177 -0.30 -4.39 -2.76
N VAL A 178 0.34 -4.96 -1.75
CA VAL A 178 1.53 -4.46 -1.07
C VAL A 178 2.68 -5.46 -1.15
N TRP A 179 3.90 -4.95 -1.25
CA TRP A 179 5.11 -5.73 -1.06
C TRP A 179 5.48 -5.74 0.42
N THR A 180 5.66 -6.93 0.98
CA THR A 180 5.94 -7.14 2.41
C THR A 180 6.96 -8.25 2.60
N VAL A 181 7.66 -8.24 3.72
CA VAL A 181 8.54 -9.34 4.14
C VAL A 181 7.73 -10.33 4.97
N GLU A 182 8.03 -11.62 4.83
CA GLU A 182 7.52 -12.64 5.75
C GLU A 182 8.59 -13.68 6.12
N PRO A 183 8.47 -14.33 7.30
CA PRO A 183 9.30 -15.48 7.65
C PRO A 183 9.05 -16.67 6.72
N LEU A 184 10.09 -17.45 6.44
CA LEU A 184 9.92 -18.76 5.81
C LEU A 184 9.20 -19.76 6.74
N PRO A 185 8.49 -20.77 6.19
CA PRO A 185 7.80 -21.77 7.01
C PRO A 185 8.71 -22.47 8.03
N GLY A 186 8.31 -22.45 9.30
CA GLY A 186 9.07 -23.02 10.41
C GLY A 186 10.15 -22.11 11.01
N VAL A 187 10.34 -20.90 10.50
CA VAL A 187 11.23 -19.88 11.08
C VAL A 187 10.45 -19.00 12.07
N VAL A 188 11.09 -18.57 13.15
CA VAL A 188 10.49 -17.66 14.15
C VAL A 188 10.17 -16.28 13.55
N GLY A 189 9.12 -15.64 14.07
CA GLY A 189 8.76 -14.25 13.78
C GLY A 189 9.82 -13.25 14.28
N ASP A 190 9.76 -12.03 13.77
CA ASP A 190 10.73 -10.97 14.08
C ASP A 190 10.71 -10.58 15.57
N GLU A 191 9.59 -10.75 16.27
CA GLU A 191 9.44 -10.49 17.72
C GLU A 191 10.33 -11.36 18.62
N HIS A 192 11.03 -12.34 18.06
CA HIS A 192 11.95 -13.24 18.76
C HIS A 192 13.40 -13.12 18.29
N LEU A 193 13.68 -12.24 17.32
CA LEU A 193 15.03 -12.02 16.82
C LEU A 193 15.80 -10.97 17.64
N LYS A 194 17.11 -11.20 17.83
CA LYS A 194 18.02 -10.23 18.45
C LYS A 194 18.38 -9.08 17.49
N TYR A 195 18.36 -9.34 16.19
CA TYR A 195 18.65 -8.39 15.12
C TYR A 195 17.73 -8.72 13.94
N PRO A 196 17.27 -7.74 13.15
CA PRO A 196 16.36 -8.02 12.05
C PRO A 196 17.07 -8.83 10.95
N HIS A 197 16.31 -9.73 10.32
CA HIS A 197 16.76 -10.54 9.19
C HIS A 197 16.37 -9.93 7.83
N SER A 198 15.69 -8.79 7.85
CA SER A 198 15.41 -7.96 6.69
C SER A 198 15.31 -6.50 7.11
N ILE A 199 15.78 -5.57 6.26
CA ILE A 199 15.61 -4.13 6.46
C ILE A 199 15.08 -3.48 5.18
N PHE A 200 14.28 -2.43 5.36
CA PHE A 200 13.63 -1.70 4.28
C PHE A 200 14.20 -0.29 4.14
N LEU A 201 14.53 0.09 2.90
CA LEU A 201 15.17 1.35 2.52
C LEU A 201 14.31 2.06 1.47
N SER A 202 14.03 3.34 1.72
CA SER A 202 13.04 4.15 0.97
C SER A 202 13.14 5.64 1.29
N GLU A 203 14.29 6.11 1.76
CA GLU A 203 14.49 7.50 2.14
C GLU A 203 14.58 8.40 0.89
N GLY A 204 13.88 9.53 0.89
CA GLY A 204 13.81 10.43 -0.27
C GLY A 204 13.41 9.71 -1.55
N ASN A 205 12.39 8.83 -1.50
CA ASN A 205 12.23 7.80 -2.52
C ASN A 205 11.74 8.25 -3.90
N GLY A 206 11.50 9.54 -4.15
CA GLY A 206 11.09 10.07 -5.45
C GLY A 206 12.25 10.56 -6.31
N GLY A 207 11.98 11.48 -7.24
CA GLY A 207 13.00 12.00 -8.16
C GLY A 207 14.17 12.68 -7.45
N GLU A 208 13.93 13.11 -6.20
CA GLU A 208 14.87 13.73 -5.29
C GLU A 208 15.85 12.78 -4.60
N MET A 209 15.75 11.45 -4.78
CA MET A 209 16.64 10.47 -4.13
C MET A 209 18.13 10.77 -4.36
N ARG A 210 18.45 11.40 -5.50
CA ARG A 210 19.82 11.73 -5.87
C ARG A 210 20.23 13.02 -5.19
N LYS A 211 21.45 13.08 -4.67
CA LYS A 211 22.00 14.21 -3.89
C LYS A 211 21.27 14.50 -2.55
N SER A 212 20.16 13.82 -2.25
CA SER A 212 19.64 13.66 -0.88
C SER A 212 20.53 12.67 -0.11
N TYR A 213 20.96 13.04 1.09
CA TYR A 213 21.94 12.27 1.87
C TYR A 213 21.23 11.17 2.66
N HIS A 214 21.60 9.89 2.49
CA HIS A 214 21.02 8.76 3.24
C HIS A 214 22.01 8.12 4.23
N GLY A 215 22.97 8.90 4.72
CA GLY A 215 23.92 8.48 5.75
C GLY A 215 23.44 8.75 7.17
N TYR A 216 23.96 7.97 8.10
CA TYR A 216 23.80 8.16 9.54
C TYR A 216 25.09 8.69 10.16
N PRO A 217 25.02 9.50 11.24
CA PRO A 217 26.19 9.89 11.99
C PRO A 217 26.89 8.67 12.59
N LYS A 218 28.21 8.75 12.72
CA LYS A 218 29.03 7.73 13.37
C LYS A 218 28.48 7.28 14.73
N GLY A 219 28.51 5.97 14.96
CA GLY A 219 27.92 5.33 16.14
C GLY A 219 26.44 4.96 16.01
N TYR A 220 25.80 5.25 14.87
CA TYR A 220 24.43 4.83 14.57
C TYR A 220 24.37 4.11 13.22
N ALA A 221 23.57 3.05 13.14
CA ALA A 221 23.41 2.26 11.93
C ALA A 221 22.03 1.58 11.88
N GLN A 222 21.64 1.14 10.69
CA GLN A 222 20.65 0.05 10.59
C GLN A 222 21.39 -1.28 10.68
N LEU A 223 21.09 -2.09 11.68
CA LEU A 223 21.68 -3.41 11.83
C LEU A 223 20.90 -4.43 11.00
N ILE A 224 21.59 -5.39 10.37
CA ILE A 224 20.99 -6.58 9.76
C ILE A 224 21.87 -7.82 9.95
N GLN A 225 21.26 -8.94 10.35
CA GLN A 225 21.98 -10.20 10.57
C GLN A 225 22.08 -11.01 9.28
N SER A 226 23.31 -11.40 8.93
CA SER A 226 23.64 -12.31 7.84
C SER A 226 22.89 -12.09 6.51
N PRO A 227 22.84 -10.85 5.97
CA PRO A 227 22.19 -10.58 4.69
C PRO A 227 22.89 -11.30 3.53
N ASP A 228 22.12 -11.78 2.57
CA ASP A 228 22.62 -12.41 1.34
C ASP A 228 21.87 -11.99 0.06
N THR A 229 20.77 -11.22 0.20
CA THR A 229 19.91 -10.80 -0.91
C THR A 229 19.53 -9.32 -0.85
N PHE A 230 19.36 -8.74 -2.04
CA PHE A 230 18.92 -7.37 -2.33
C PHE A 230 17.72 -7.42 -3.28
N THR A 231 16.59 -6.87 -2.88
CA THR A 231 15.32 -6.97 -3.61
C THR A 231 14.80 -5.56 -3.93
N PRO A 232 15.14 -5.00 -5.10
CA PRO A 232 14.66 -3.67 -5.49
C PRO A 232 13.28 -3.76 -6.17
N ILE A 233 12.44 -2.79 -5.85
CA ILE A 233 11.10 -2.61 -6.42
C ILE A 233 11.01 -1.16 -6.94
N PRO A 234 11.61 -0.88 -8.11
CA PRO A 234 11.60 0.45 -8.69
C PRO A 234 10.23 0.76 -9.31
N MET A 235 9.78 2.00 -9.17
CA MET A 235 8.67 2.62 -9.89
C MET A 235 9.23 3.78 -10.72
N GLN A 236 9.34 3.57 -12.03
CA GLN A 236 10.00 4.50 -12.95
C GLN A 236 9.05 4.93 -14.07
N ILE A 237 9.27 6.13 -14.59
CA ILE A 237 8.51 6.68 -15.72
C ILE A 237 9.48 7.16 -16.79
N ASP A 238 9.32 6.64 -18.00
CA ASP A 238 10.06 7.12 -19.17
C ASP A 238 9.51 8.49 -19.60
N THR A 239 10.27 9.54 -19.30
CA THR A 239 9.91 10.93 -19.59
C THR A 239 10.78 11.53 -20.71
N TRP A 240 11.69 10.74 -21.29
CA TRP A 240 12.67 11.21 -22.27
C TRP A 240 12.03 11.48 -23.64
N ASN A 241 11.80 12.74 -23.96
CA ASN A 241 11.60 13.15 -25.35
C ASN A 241 12.89 12.84 -26.13
N ARG A 242 12.86 11.86 -27.04
CA ARG A 242 14.07 11.38 -27.75
C ARG A 242 14.67 12.41 -28.71
N GLU A 243 13.97 13.50 -29.00
CA GLU A 243 14.53 14.65 -29.74
C GLU A 243 15.52 15.47 -28.89
N MET A 244 15.50 15.30 -27.56
CA MET A 244 16.37 15.99 -26.61
C MET A 244 17.61 15.17 -26.31
N THR A 245 18.79 15.71 -26.62
CA THR A 245 20.09 15.08 -26.31
C THR A 245 20.72 15.57 -25.00
N ASN A 246 20.10 16.54 -24.33
CA ASN A 246 20.58 17.11 -23.07
C ASN A 246 19.61 16.82 -21.91
N ALA A 247 20.02 17.19 -20.70
CA ALA A 247 19.27 16.96 -19.47
C ALA A 247 18.22 18.07 -19.21
N THR A 248 17.36 18.37 -20.19
CA THR A 248 16.30 19.39 -20.09
C THR A 248 14.91 18.75 -20.11
N PHE A 249 14.04 19.13 -19.17
CA PHE A 249 12.63 18.75 -19.21
C PHE A 249 11.89 19.49 -20.34
N LEU A 250 11.90 18.90 -21.55
CA LEU A 250 10.95 19.22 -22.61
C LEU A 250 10.06 17.99 -22.83
N PRO A 251 8.75 18.04 -22.53
CA PRO A 251 7.87 16.90 -22.77
C PRO A 251 7.78 16.59 -24.27
N GLY A 252 7.52 15.32 -24.59
CA GLY A 252 7.01 14.92 -25.90
C GLY A 252 5.47 15.05 -25.92
N PRO A 253 4.76 14.15 -26.60
CA PRO A 253 3.31 14.02 -26.45
C PRO A 253 2.88 13.86 -24.98
N LEU A 254 1.68 14.36 -24.66
CA LEU A 254 1.04 14.28 -23.34
C LEU A 254 -0.44 13.90 -23.50
N PRO A 255 -1.06 13.19 -22.55
CA PRO A 255 -2.48 12.85 -22.60
C PRO A 255 -3.37 14.10 -22.49
N ARG A 256 -4.66 13.96 -22.81
CA ARG A 256 -5.69 14.99 -22.65
C ARG A 256 -5.86 15.44 -21.19
N SER A 257 -5.62 14.55 -20.23
CA SER A 257 -5.72 14.84 -18.79
C SER A 257 -4.62 15.74 -18.25
N SER A 258 -3.42 15.78 -18.87
CA SER A 258 -2.37 16.74 -18.50
C SER A 258 -2.83 18.18 -18.73
N ARG A 259 -2.81 18.99 -17.66
CA ARG A 259 -3.23 20.40 -17.67
C ARG A 259 -2.13 21.33 -18.20
N ILE A 260 -0.88 20.93 -18.08
CA ILE A 260 0.30 21.64 -18.59
C ILE A 260 0.70 20.98 -19.93
N ARG A 261 1.04 21.78 -20.94
CA ARG A 261 1.38 21.29 -22.30
C ARG A 261 2.70 21.82 -22.85
N ASP A 262 2.95 23.11 -22.69
CA ASP A 262 3.98 23.82 -23.47
C ASP A 262 5.35 23.89 -22.76
N GLY A 263 5.65 22.96 -21.83
CA GLY A 263 6.88 22.95 -21.03
C GLY A 263 7.07 24.15 -20.09
N VAL A 264 6.13 25.10 -20.04
CA VAL A 264 6.20 26.36 -19.27
C VAL A 264 6.42 26.18 -17.77
N ALA A 265 6.05 25.03 -17.21
CA ALA A 265 6.27 24.71 -15.80
C ALA A 265 7.68 24.21 -15.49
N GLY A 266 8.50 23.90 -16.51
CA GLY A 266 9.88 23.46 -16.36
C GLY A 266 10.06 21.98 -15.97
N TYR A 267 9.04 21.15 -16.17
CA TYR A 267 9.08 19.70 -15.95
C TYR A 267 8.23 18.95 -16.98
N ASN A 268 8.33 17.61 -17.05
CA ASN A 268 7.47 16.77 -17.88
C ASN A 268 6.26 16.26 -17.07
N PRO A 269 5.00 16.67 -17.36
CA PRO A 269 3.81 16.28 -16.59
C PRO A 269 3.47 14.78 -16.56
N LEU A 270 4.18 13.93 -17.31
CA LEU A 270 4.06 12.48 -17.15
C LEU A 270 4.52 11.99 -15.77
N LEU A 271 5.39 12.75 -15.08
CA LEU A 271 5.80 12.44 -13.71
C LEU A 271 4.65 12.55 -12.68
N GLU A 272 3.52 13.15 -13.05
CA GLU A 272 2.34 13.28 -12.20
C GLU A 272 1.40 12.05 -12.25
N CYS A 273 1.79 10.97 -12.95
CA CYS A 273 0.94 9.81 -13.24
C CYS A 273 -0.48 10.20 -13.74
N PRO A 274 -0.63 11.03 -14.78
CA PRO A 274 -1.93 11.51 -15.24
C PRO A 274 -2.85 10.35 -15.68
N CYS A 275 -4.09 10.34 -15.21
CA CYS A 275 -5.08 9.34 -15.60
C CYS A 275 -5.49 9.55 -17.06
N SER A 276 -4.97 8.75 -17.98
CA SER A 276 -5.38 8.77 -19.39
C SER A 276 -6.64 7.93 -19.63
N ASP A 277 -7.27 8.06 -20.80
CA ASP A 277 -8.45 7.25 -21.15
C ASP A 277 -8.17 5.76 -21.44
N ARG A 278 -6.93 5.31 -21.23
CA ARG A 278 -6.57 3.88 -21.15
C ARG A 278 -7.09 3.23 -19.88
N LEU A 279 -7.29 3.99 -18.80
CA LEU A 279 -7.82 3.50 -17.52
C LEU A 279 -9.31 3.82 -17.39
N ILE A 280 -10.15 2.79 -17.25
CA ILE A 280 -11.61 2.98 -17.15
C ILE A 280 -11.98 3.38 -15.71
N LYS A 281 -12.18 4.67 -15.47
CA LYS A 281 -12.70 5.17 -14.18
C LYS A 281 -14.22 4.97 -14.09
N GLN A 282 -14.68 4.23 -13.07
CA GLN A 282 -16.09 3.96 -12.79
C GLN A 282 -16.41 4.28 -11.34
N TRP A 283 -17.56 4.88 -11.05
CA TRP A 283 -17.98 5.16 -9.68
C TRP A 283 -19.50 5.31 -9.58
N GLY A 284 -20.01 5.19 -8.36
CA GLY A 284 -21.42 5.39 -8.06
C GLY A 284 -21.63 5.76 -6.59
N MET A 285 -22.75 6.41 -6.31
CA MET A 285 -23.20 6.59 -4.94
C MET A 285 -23.48 5.21 -4.32
N THR A 286 -23.04 5.02 -3.09
CA THR A 286 -23.42 3.88 -2.25
C THR A 286 -24.38 4.34 -1.18
N TYR A 287 -25.12 3.39 -0.62
CA TYR A 287 -26.26 3.66 0.25
C TYR A 287 -26.23 2.73 1.46
N THR A 288 -26.84 3.15 2.57
CA THR A 288 -27.03 2.37 3.80
C THR A 288 -28.47 2.48 4.29
N ILE A 289 -28.86 1.56 5.17
CA ILE A 289 -30.09 1.64 5.97
C ILE A 289 -29.67 1.88 7.42
N ASP A 290 -30.25 2.89 8.07
CA ASP A 290 -29.85 3.35 9.42
C ASP A 290 -31.10 3.48 10.32
N GLU A 291 -30.90 3.29 11.62
CA GLU A 291 -31.94 3.51 12.65
C GLU A 291 -32.08 4.99 13.04
N GLY A 292 -31.10 5.83 12.69
CA GLY A 292 -31.02 7.23 13.11
C GLY A 292 -30.93 8.25 11.98
N SER A 293 -30.15 9.30 12.20
CA SER A 293 -29.89 10.40 11.26
C SER A 293 -28.80 10.02 10.25
N CYS A 294 -29.01 10.34 8.96
CA CYS A 294 -28.08 10.01 7.89
C CYS A 294 -26.73 10.75 7.98
N ASN A 295 -25.75 10.15 8.67
CA ASN A 295 -24.40 10.72 8.84
C ASN A 295 -23.65 10.93 7.51
N GLY A 296 -23.91 10.09 6.49
CA GLY A 296 -23.38 10.27 5.13
C GLY A 296 -24.22 11.18 4.22
N GLY A 297 -25.27 11.81 4.76
CA GLY A 297 -26.18 12.72 4.07
C GLY A 297 -27.53 12.08 3.69
N ASP A 298 -28.60 12.86 3.80
CA ASP A 298 -29.94 12.47 3.35
C ASP A 298 -30.01 12.34 1.81
N MET A 299 -30.96 11.54 1.34
CA MET A 299 -31.35 11.47 -0.08
C MET A 299 -31.80 12.84 -0.59
N SER A 300 -31.45 13.19 -1.83
CA SER A 300 -31.79 14.51 -2.40
C SER A 300 -33.20 14.58 -2.99
N ASN A 301 -33.79 13.45 -3.39
CA ASN A 301 -35.12 13.41 -4.02
C ASN A 301 -35.72 11.99 -4.05
N ALA A 302 -37.00 11.89 -4.43
CA ALA A 302 -37.75 10.64 -4.55
C ALA A 302 -37.13 9.63 -5.53
N THR A 303 -36.63 10.09 -6.69
CA THR A 303 -36.03 9.20 -7.70
C THR A 303 -34.79 8.52 -7.14
N GLU A 304 -33.93 9.28 -6.44
CA GLU A 304 -32.76 8.74 -5.75
C GLU A 304 -33.16 7.77 -4.63
N CYS A 305 -34.13 8.14 -3.79
CA CYS A 305 -34.68 7.29 -2.74
C CYS A 305 -35.11 5.90 -3.26
N PHE A 306 -35.90 5.87 -4.33
CA PHE A 306 -36.40 4.62 -4.92
C PHE A 306 -35.33 3.85 -5.72
N SER A 307 -34.26 4.50 -6.20
CA SER A 307 -33.11 3.79 -6.77
C SER A 307 -32.18 3.22 -5.69
N ALA A 308 -31.95 3.97 -4.61
CA ALA A 308 -31.10 3.59 -3.48
C ALA A 308 -31.63 2.32 -2.81
N ALA A 309 -32.93 2.27 -2.51
CA ALA A 309 -33.55 1.09 -1.90
C ALA A 309 -33.46 -0.17 -2.80
N LYS A 310 -33.54 -0.02 -4.13
CA LYS A 310 -33.32 -1.12 -5.08
C LYS A 310 -31.87 -1.61 -5.14
N GLN A 311 -30.90 -0.71 -4.92
CA GLN A 311 -29.48 -1.05 -4.90
C GLN A 311 -29.05 -1.64 -3.55
N LEU A 312 -29.66 -1.19 -2.46
CA LEU A 312 -29.47 -1.70 -1.10
C LEU A 312 -29.94 -3.14 -0.94
N ILE A 313 -31.10 -3.45 -1.53
CA ILE A 313 -31.69 -4.77 -1.39
C ILE A 313 -32.12 -5.30 -2.78
N PRO A 314 -31.15 -5.60 -3.66
CA PRO A 314 -31.40 -6.17 -4.99
C PRO A 314 -32.02 -7.58 -4.91
N SER A 315 -32.04 -8.12 -3.70
CA SER A 315 -32.25 -9.50 -3.30
C SER A 315 -33.67 -9.78 -2.79
N MET A 316 -34.51 -8.77 -2.60
CA MET A 316 -35.92 -8.90 -2.19
C MET A 316 -36.89 -8.84 -3.38
N LYS A 317 -38.10 -9.36 -3.21
CA LYS A 317 -39.16 -9.26 -4.22
C LYS A 317 -39.78 -7.87 -4.16
N VAL A 318 -39.09 -6.89 -4.75
CA VAL A 318 -39.42 -5.47 -4.62
C VAL A 318 -40.75 -5.12 -5.33
N VAL A 319 -41.88 -5.27 -4.64
CA VAL A 319 -43.09 -4.48 -4.92
C VAL A 319 -42.85 -3.10 -4.32
N THR A 320 -42.03 -2.29 -4.99
CA THR A 320 -41.76 -0.91 -4.57
C THR A 320 -43.05 -0.11 -4.74
N LYS A 321 -43.82 0.00 -3.65
CA LYS A 321 -44.84 1.04 -3.49
C LYS A 321 -44.13 2.38 -3.34
N ASN A 322 -43.70 2.92 -4.48
CA ASN A 322 -43.05 4.23 -4.60
C ASN A 322 -44.07 5.35 -4.30
N GLU A 323 -44.42 5.50 -3.03
CA GLU A 323 -45.39 6.49 -2.58
C GLU A 323 -44.65 7.74 -2.09
N THR A 324 -45.02 8.89 -2.65
CA THR A 324 -44.59 10.20 -2.15
C THR A 324 -45.69 10.75 -1.26
N PHE A 325 -45.35 11.03 -0.01
CA PHE A 325 -46.28 11.65 0.93
C PHE A 325 -45.89 13.10 1.22
N HIS A 326 -46.89 13.83 1.71
CA HIS A 326 -46.77 15.12 2.34
C HIS A 326 -47.39 15.00 3.73
N ASN A 327 -46.67 14.41 4.68
CA ASN A 327 -47.14 14.22 6.05
C ASN A 327 -46.18 14.84 7.08
N ASN A 328 -46.65 15.87 7.79
CA ASN A 328 -45.90 16.55 8.85
C ASN A 328 -45.60 15.64 10.07
N SER A 329 -46.28 14.49 10.20
CA SER A 329 -46.05 13.52 11.26
C SER A 329 -44.99 12.45 10.91
N LEU A 330 -44.39 12.53 9.71
CA LEU A 330 -43.31 11.64 9.28
C LEU A 330 -42.01 12.46 9.09
N PRO A 331 -40.82 11.88 9.30
CA PRO A 331 -39.57 12.57 9.03
C PRO A 331 -39.44 12.91 7.54
N MET A 332 -38.72 13.99 7.23
CA MET A 332 -38.31 14.30 5.86
C MET A 332 -37.29 13.25 5.36
N GLY A 333 -37.36 12.91 4.07
CA GLY A 333 -36.38 12.08 3.39
C GLY A 333 -36.92 10.73 2.94
N CYS A 334 -36.01 9.76 2.81
CA CYS A 334 -36.30 8.41 2.34
C CYS A 334 -36.37 7.42 3.51
N THR A 335 -37.45 6.65 3.58
CA THR A 335 -37.61 5.59 4.58
C THR A 335 -37.97 4.26 3.95
N ALA A 336 -37.56 3.17 4.60
CA ALA A 336 -37.84 1.80 4.18
C ALA A 336 -38.40 0.97 5.35
N ASN A 337 -39.32 0.06 5.04
CA ASN A 337 -39.93 -0.89 5.96
C ASN A 337 -40.20 -2.22 5.24
N ILE A 338 -40.29 -3.32 5.97
CA ILE A 338 -40.49 -4.67 5.45
C ILE A 338 -41.64 -5.39 6.15
N ASP A 339 -42.44 -6.15 5.39
CA ASP A 339 -43.51 -7.03 5.91
C ASP A 339 -43.05 -8.48 6.14
N GLU A 340 -43.93 -9.29 6.72
CA GLU A 340 -43.71 -10.72 7.01
C GLU A 340 -43.42 -11.55 5.74
N GLU A 341 -43.91 -11.12 4.57
CA GLU A 341 -43.64 -11.73 3.28
C GLU A 341 -42.29 -11.33 2.65
N GLY A 342 -41.55 -10.41 3.27
CA GLY A 342 -40.26 -9.90 2.76
C GLY A 342 -40.41 -8.87 1.64
N THR A 343 -41.53 -8.16 1.59
CA THR A 343 -41.81 -7.05 0.67
C THR A 343 -41.29 -5.74 1.24
N LEU A 344 -40.43 -5.05 0.49
CA LEU A 344 -39.87 -3.76 0.89
C LEU A 344 -40.77 -2.58 0.44
N TYR A 345 -41.34 -1.87 1.41
CA TYR A 345 -42.04 -0.60 1.22
C TYR A 345 -41.03 0.54 1.34
N VAL A 346 -41.00 1.44 0.35
CA VAL A 346 -40.04 2.55 0.28
C VAL A 346 -40.80 3.84 0.04
N VAL A 347 -40.62 4.81 0.92
CA VAL A 347 -41.42 6.03 0.99
C VAL A 347 -40.51 7.26 0.91
N TRP A 348 -40.95 8.27 0.15
CA TRP A 348 -40.33 9.59 0.12
C TRP A 348 -41.27 10.65 0.72
N ASN A 349 -40.83 11.34 1.77
CA ASN A 349 -41.57 12.45 2.36
C ASN A 349 -40.88 13.78 2.03
N SER A 350 -41.62 14.69 1.39
CA SER A 350 -41.06 15.83 0.63
C SER A 350 -41.32 17.21 1.25
N LEU A 351 -41.62 17.27 2.54
CA LEU A 351 -41.99 18.51 3.23
C LEU A 351 -40.80 19.26 3.81
N ASP A 352 -40.60 20.51 3.35
CA ASP A 352 -39.80 21.51 4.06
C ASP A 352 -40.53 22.00 5.32
N GLY A 353 -40.06 21.60 6.51
CA GLY A 353 -40.50 22.23 7.75
C GLY A 353 -40.36 21.39 9.02
N HIS A 354 -39.39 21.78 9.86
CA HIS A 354 -39.27 21.50 11.29
C HIS A 354 -39.17 20.03 11.78
N SER A 355 -38.00 19.75 12.37
CA SER A 355 -37.68 18.70 13.34
C SER A 355 -38.88 17.96 13.97
N VAL A 356 -39.20 16.78 13.44
CA VAL A 356 -39.66 15.67 14.28
C VAL A 356 -38.42 15.09 14.93
N ASP A 357 -38.44 14.96 16.26
CA ASP A 357 -37.35 14.39 17.04
C ASP A 357 -37.14 12.92 16.62
N THR A 358 -35.93 12.56 16.21
CA THR A 358 -35.58 11.18 15.84
C THR A 358 -35.62 10.22 17.03
N SER A 359 -35.84 10.69 18.26
CA SER A 359 -36.18 9.83 19.40
C SER A 359 -37.59 9.21 19.31
N SER A 360 -38.48 9.72 18.45
CA SER A 360 -39.89 9.30 18.39
C SER A 360 -40.24 8.36 17.23
N PHE A 361 -39.28 7.58 16.70
CA PHE A 361 -39.52 6.61 15.61
C PHE A 361 -40.50 5.47 15.94
N GLY A 362 -40.91 5.30 17.19
CA GLY A 362 -42.02 4.43 17.56
C GLY A 362 -43.35 5.17 17.67
N THR A 363 -44.17 5.19 16.60
CA THR A 363 -45.66 5.13 16.59
C THR A 363 -46.28 5.48 15.22
N LEU A 364 -45.93 4.72 14.18
CA LEU A 364 -47.00 4.24 13.29
C LEU A 364 -47.73 3.15 14.08
N GLN A 365 -49.05 3.27 14.27
CA GLN A 365 -49.83 2.27 15.00
C GLN A 365 -50.03 0.99 14.17
N LEU A 366 -49.04 0.12 14.21
CA LEU A 366 -49.20 -1.33 14.08
C LEU A 366 -48.72 -1.99 15.37
N GLN A 367 -48.78 -3.32 15.45
CA GLN A 367 -48.62 -4.08 16.70
C GLN A 367 -47.23 -3.89 17.35
N THR A 368 -47.08 -4.34 18.60
CA THR A 368 -45.78 -4.37 19.31
C THR A 368 -44.69 -4.84 18.35
N PRO A 369 -43.62 -4.05 18.12
CA PRO A 369 -42.69 -4.30 17.04
C PRO A 369 -42.11 -5.70 17.19
N SER A 370 -42.35 -6.52 16.17
CA SER A 370 -41.86 -7.89 16.14
C SER A 370 -40.33 -7.85 16.20
N LYS A 371 -39.73 -8.58 17.14
CA LYS A 371 -38.29 -8.83 17.10
C LYS A 371 -37.87 -9.75 15.96
N THR A 372 -38.82 -10.17 15.11
CA THR A 372 -38.53 -11.03 13.96
C THR A 372 -37.76 -10.24 12.90
N VAL A 373 -36.62 -10.80 12.52
CA VAL A 373 -35.72 -10.24 11.53
C VAL A 373 -35.78 -11.10 10.27
N ILE A 374 -36.05 -10.48 9.12
CA ILE A 374 -36.18 -11.17 7.83
C ILE A 374 -35.10 -10.71 6.86
N GLY A 375 -34.50 -11.67 6.17
CA GLY A 375 -33.53 -11.46 5.11
C GLY A 375 -33.91 -12.31 3.90
N VAL A 376 -33.72 -11.77 2.71
CA VAL A 376 -34.04 -12.44 1.44
C VAL A 376 -32.84 -12.34 0.52
N ALA A 377 -32.62 -13.34 -0.34
CA ALA A 377 -31.80 -13.16 -1.51
C ALA A 377 -32.29 -13.91 -2.75
N LYS A 378 -31.97 -13.35 -3.92
CA LYS A 378 -32.26 -13.90 -5.26
C LYS A 378 -30.97 -14.27 -5.98
N GLY A 379 -30.98 -15.33 -6.77
CA GLY A 379 -29.81 -15.78 -7.51
C GLY A 379 -30.05 -17.10 -8.25
N VAL A 380 -29.01 -17.94 -8.33
CA VAL A 380 -29.15 -19.32 -8.85
C VAL A 380 -30.00 -20.21 -7.93
N VAL A 381 -30.09 -19.84 -6.65
CA VAL A 381 -31.05 -20.33 -5.67
C VAL A 381 -31.60 -19.10 -4.94
N ASP A 382 -32.92 -19.00 -4.83
CA ASP A 382 -33.55 -17.97 -4.01
C ASP A 382 -33.66 -18.44 -2.57
N ILE A 383 -33.47 -17.53 -1.62
CA ILE A 383 -33.58 -17.78 -0.19
C ILE A 383 -34.42 -16.72 0.51
N THR A 384 -35.17 -17.13 1.52
CA THR A 384 -35.73 -16.26 2.57
C THR A 384 -35.36 -16.87 3.92
N VAL A 385 -34.81 -16.07 4.82
CA VAL A 385 -34.48 -16.42 6.20
C VAL A 385 -35.27 -15.50 7.11
N SER A 386 -36.17 -16.06 7.93
CA SER A 386 -36.92 -15.32 8.96
C SER A 386 -36.52 -15.85 10.32
N MET A 387 -36.01 -14.98 11.20
CA MET A 387 -35.48 -15.30 12.52
C MET A 387 -36.39 -14.70 13.59
N ASN A 388 -37.16 -15.52 14.31
CA ASN A 388 -37.94 -15.09 15.46
C ASN A 388 -37.20 -15.43 16.77
N PRO A 389 -36.66 -14.45 17.52
CA PRO A 389 -35.99 -14.70 18.80
C PRO A 389 -36.96 -15.00 19.94
N GLU A 390 -38.27 -14.73 19.81
CA GLU A 390 -39.26 -15.06 20.85
C GLU A 390 -39.60 -16.56 20.86
N ASP A 391 -39.54 -17.22 19.69
CA ASP A 391 -39.81 -18.65 19.51
C ASP A 391 -38.52 -19.52 19.48
N ASP A 392 -37.32 -18.93 19.55
CA ASP A 392 -36.04 -19.56 19.16
C ASP A 392 -36.18 -20.31 17.82
N MET A 393 -36.50 -19.59 16.76
CA MET A 393 -36.86 -20.24 15.50
C MET A 393 -36.38 -19.46 14.27
N VAL A 394 -35.62 -20.14 13.41
CA VAL A 394 -35.33 -19.69 12.05
C VAL A 394 -36.13 -20.51 11.04
N THR A 395 -36.88 -19.82 10.18
CA THR A 395 -37.51 -20.37 8.98
C THR A 395 -36.66 -20.06 7.77
N ILE A 396 -36.20 -21.09 7.07
CA ILE A 396 -35.38 -21.00 5.86
C ILE A 396 -36.22 -21.52 4.69
N THR A 397 -36.60 -20.65 3.75
CA THR A 397 -37.27 -21.01 2.50
C THR A 397 -36.27 -20.96 1.35
N LEU A 398 -36.15 -22.03 0.58
CA LEU A 398 -35.25 -22.14 -0.57
C LEU A 398 -36.06 -22.44 -1.84
N THR A 399 -35.84 -21.69 -2.92
CA THR A 399 -36.43 -21.96 -4.24
C THR A 399 -35.37 -22.19 -5.30
N GLY A 400 -35.51 -23.26 -6.08
CA GLY A 400 -34.60 -23.60 -7.18
C GLY A 400 -35.30 -24.43 -8.27
N PRO A 401 -34.57 -24.87 -9.31
CA PRO A 401 -35.13 -25.70 -10.38
C PRO A 401 -35.63 -27.03 -9.82
N GLU A 402 -36.81 -27.50 -10.25
CA GLU A 402 -37.38 -28.75 -9.73
C GLU A 402 -36.63 -30.01 -10.20
N ASP A 403 -36.03 -29.94 -11.39
CA ASP A 403 -35.34 -31.03 -12.10
C ASP A 403 -33.87 -31.25 -11.66
N LYS A 404 -33.35 -30.40 -10.77
CA LYS A 404 -31.94 -30.36 -10.36
C LYS A 404 -31.80 -30.31 -8.84
N TRP A 405 -30.67 -30.79 -8.34
CA TRP A 405 -30.30 -30.46 -6.97
C TRP A 405 -30.00 -28.96 -6.88
N PHE A 406 -30.27 -28.34 -5.74
CA PHE A 406 -29.86 -26.98 -5.44
C PHE A 406 -29.48 -26.85 -3.96
N GLY A 407 -28.69 -25.85 -3.61
CA GLY A 407 -28.26 -25.69 -2.22
C GLY A 407 -27.61 -24.35 -1.92
N VAL A 408 -27.46 -24.10 -0.63
CA VAL A 408 -26.89 -22.88 -0.05
C VAL A 408 -25.87 -23.25 1.02
N GLY A 409 -24.74 -22.54 1.05
CA GLY A 409 -23.75 -22.57 2.12
C GLY A 409 -23.70 -21.22 2.83
N PHE A 410 -23.67 -21.23 4.16
CA PHE A 410 -23.87 -20.03 4.99
C PHE A 410 -22.56 -19.55 5.64
N GLY A 411 -22.46 -18.23 5.86
CA GLY A 411 -21.36 -17.59 6.60
C GLY A 411 -20.08 -17.33 5.80
N THR A 412 -20.14 -17.39 4.47
CA THR A 412 -18.97 -17.16 3.59
C THR A 412 -19.41 -16.86 2.15
N ASP A 413 -18.54 -16.20 1.39
CA ASP A 413 -18.64 -15.95 -0.04
C ASP A 413 -17.82 -16.94 -0.90
N SER A 414 -17.20 -17.95 -0.31
CA SER A 414 -16.43 -18.98 -1.04
C SER A 414 -16.66 -20.40 -0.51
N MET A 415 -16.11 -21.43 -1.17
CA MET A 415 -16.09 -22.81 -0.64
C MET A 415 -15.12 -23.01 0.53
N CYS A 416 -14.50 -21.94 1.05
CA CYS A 416 -13.72 -21.91 2.28
C CYS A 416 -14.34 -20.92 3.28
N VAL A 417 -14.30 -21.23 4.57
CA VAL A 417 -14.71 -20.27 5.62
C VAL A 417 -13.64 -19.19 5.86
N LYS A 418 -12.36 -19.56 5.86
CA LYS A 418 -11.22 -18.64 5.96
C LYS A 418 -10.03 -19.19 5.16
N MET A 419 -9.63 -18.46 4.13
CA MET A 419 -8.42 -18.76 3.36
C MET A 419 -7.18 -18.28 4.12
N GLU A 420 -6.13 -19.12 4.16
CA GLU A 420 -4.82 -18.78 4.71
C GLU A 420 -3.74 -19.32 3.75
N ALA A 421 -3.04 -18.43 3.04
CA ALA A 421 -1.96 -18.77 2.10
C ALA A 421 -2.30 -19.91 1.10
N ASP A 422 -3.37 -19.71 0.31
CA ASP A 422 -3.95 -20.69 -0.63
C ASP A 422 -4.51 -22.00 -0.03
N GLU A 423 -4.33 -22.22 1.27
CA GLU A 423 -4.94 -23.32 2.01
C GLU A 423 -6.26 -22.88 2.70
N CYS A 424 -7.07 -23.88 3.06
CA CYS A 424 -8.36 -23.69 3.73
C CYS A 424 -8.39 -24.45 5.07
N PRO A 425 -7.64 -24.02 6.10
CA PRO A 425 -7.49 -24.74 7.36
C PRO A 425 -8.82 -24.90 8.13
N THR A 426 -9.77 -23.97 7.95
CA THR A 426 -11.11 -24.02 8.58
C THR A 426 -12.11 -24.94 7.86
N GLY A 427 -11.75 -25.46 6.69
CA GLY A 427 -12.67 -26.16 5.79
C GLY A 427 -13.75 -25.27 5.16
N GLY A 428 -14.65 -25.89 4.41
CA GLY A 428 -15.79 -25.22 3.78
C GLY A 428 -17.00 -25.07 4.70
N PRO A 429 -18.02 -24.29 4.30
CA PRO A 429 -19.11 -23.90 5.18
C PRO A 429 -20.11 -25.01 5.52
N TYR A 430 -20.97 -24.74 6.50
CA TYR A 430 -22.26 -25.41 6.66
C TYR A 430 -23.13 -25.15 5.42
N ALA A 431 -23.75 -26.20 4.88
CA ALA A 431 -24.61 -26.10 3.70
C ALA A 431 -25.85 -27.01 3.76
N ILE A 432 -26.96 -26.52 3.22
CA ILE A 432 -28.21 -27.25 3.02
C ILE A 432 -28.34 -27.58 1.53
N ILE A 433 -28.53 -28.87 1.21
CA ILE A 433 -28.67 -29.39 -0.16
C ILE A 433 -30.06 -30.02 -0.33
N ILE A 434 -30.81 -29.52 -1.31
CA ILE A 434 -32.11 -30.02 -1.76
C ILE A 434 -31.93 -30.92 -2.98
N LYS A 435 -32.50 -32.13 -2.96
CA LYS A 435 -32.39 -33.16 -3.99
C LYS A 435 -33.77 -33.78 -4.24
N GLY A 436 -34.66 -32.99 -4.84
CA GLY A 436 -36.08 -33.34 -5.01
C GLY A 436 -36.79 -33.32 -3.65
N GLU A 437 -37.25 -34.49 -3.18
CA GLU A 437 -37.84 -34.64 -1.85
C GLU A 437 -36.82 -34.76 -0.70
N ASN A 438 -35.54 -34.96 -1.01
CA ASN A 438 -34.52 -35.19 0.02
C ASN A 438 -33.81 -33.88 0.38
N VAL A 439 -33.76 -33.58 1.68
CA VAL A 439 -32.98 -32.49 2.27
C VAL A 439 -31.77 -33.11 2.99
N GLU A 440 -30.57 -32.56 2.79
CA GLU A 440 -29.36 -32.98 3.50
C GLU A 440 -28.51 -31.78 3.94
N GLU A 441 -28.11 -31.78 5.20
CA GLU A 441 -27.12 -30.86 5.74
C GLU A 441 -25.71 -31.44 5.60
N ARG A 442 -24.73 -30.58 5.28
CA ARG A 442 -23.33 -30.96 5.05
C ARG A 442 -22.37 -29.91 5.60
N ARG A 443 -21.19 -30.34 6.03
CA ARG A 443 -20.00 -29.48 6.20
C ARG A 443 -19.14 -29.66 4.94
N LEU A 444 -19.05 -28.62 4.11
CA LEU A 444 -18.34 -28.67 2.83
C LEU A 444 -16.81 -28.76 3.01
N HIS A 445 -16.12 -29.25 1.98
CA HIS A 445 -14.66 -29.14 1.90
C HIS A 445 -14.32 -28.05 0.87
N TYR A 446 -13.10 -27.51 0.94
CA TYR A 446 -12.57 -26.63 -0.10
C TYR A 446 -12.64 -27.35 -1.46
N HIS A 447 -13.40 -26.78 -2.40
CA HIS A 447 -13.74 -27.37 -3.70
C HIS A 447 -14.25 -28.83 -3.67
N GLY A 448 -14.88 -29.27 -2.57
CA GLY A 448 -15.30 -30.66 -2.38
C GLY A 448 -16.70 -30.81 -1.77
N MET A 449 -17.35 -31.94 -2.07
CA MET A 449 -18.72 -32.26 -1.64
C MET A 449 -18.93 -32.33 -0.12
N GLY A 450 -17.85 -32.34 0.66
CA GLY A 450 -17.87 -32.42 2.12
C GLY A 450 -18.48 -33.69 2.69
N ARG A 451 -18.63 -33.71 4.01
CA ARG A 451 -19.33 -34.76 4.75
C ARG A 451 -20.77 -34.36 5.06
N ARG A 452 -21.68 -35.33 5.02
CA ARG A 452 -23.03 -35.17 5.56
C ARG A 452 -22.93 -35.03 7.09
N ILE A 453 -23.77 -34.19 7.67
CA ILE A 453 -23.88 -34.02 9.13
C ILE A 453 -25.26 -34.47 9.60
N GLU A 454 -25.46 -34.49 10.93
CA GLU A 454 -26.78 -34.71 11.52
C GLU A 454 -27.75 -33.63 11.06
N SER A 455 -29.05 -33.95 10.93
CA SER A 455 -30.00 -32.95 10.46
C SER A 455 -30.54 -32.12 11.62
N SER A 456 -30.37 -30.80 11.53
CA SER A 456 -30.97 -29.83 12.44
C SER A 456 -32.29 -29.26 11.90
N VAL A 457 -32.55 -29.35 10.59
CA VAL A 457 -33.76 -28.80 9.96
C VAL A 457 -34.94 -29.78 9.88
N VAL A 458 -36.15 -29.23 10.07
CA VAL A 458 -37.42 -29.90 9.83
C VAL A 458 -38.09 -29.29 8.60
N THR A 459 -38.36 -30.09 7.56
CA THR A 459 -39.12 -29.66 6.39
C THR A 459 -40.58 -29.42 6.74
N LYS A 460 -41.07 -28.20 6.51
CA LYS A 460 -42.48 -27.80 6.69
C LYS A 460 -43.28 -27.88 5.40
N SER A 461 -42.69 -27.51 4.27
CA SER A 461 -43.29 -27.65 2.95
C SER A 461 -42.24 -28.00 1.90
N ASN A 462 -42.67 -28.73 0.88
CA ASN A 462 -41.91 -28.94 -0.36
C ASN A 462 -42.93 -28.93 -1.51
N ILE A 463 -42.94 -27.85 -2.28
CA ILE A 463 -43.98 -27.58 -3.29
C ILE A 463 -43.29 -27.35 -4.63
N VAL A 464 -43.77 -28.04 -5.67
CA VAL A 464 -43.38 -27.78 -7.06
C VAL A 464 -44.49 -26.98 -7.74
N ASP A 465 -44.13 -25.82 -8.30
CA ASP A 465 -45.00 -25.00 -9.14
C ASP A 465 -44.27 -24.68 -10.46
N GLY A 466 -44.87 -25.07 -11.57
CA GLY A 466 -44.21 -25.05 -12.88
C GLY A 466 -42.88 -25.81 -12.87
N SER A 467 -41.79 -25.10 -13.17
CA SER A 467 -40.41 -25.63 -13.19
C SER A 467 -39.61 -25.35 -11.91
N LEU A 468 -40.24 -24.81 -10.86
CA LEU A 468 -39.59 -24.39 -9.63
C LEU A 468 -40.07 -25.24 -8.45
N ARG A 469 -39.13 -25.59 -7.57
CA ARG A 469 -39.37 -26.24 -6.29
C ARG A 469 -39.05 -25.28 -5.17
N THR A 470 -40.01 -25.07 -4.27
CA THR A 470 -39.88 -24.26 -3.05
C THR A 470 -39.94 -25.17 -1.84
N VAL A 471 -38.90 -25.13 -1.00
CA VAL A 471 -38.79 -25.91 0.25
C VAL A 471 -38.72 -24.96 1.42
N GLN A 472 -39.61 -25.13 2.42
CA GLN A 472 -39.55 -24.41 3.69
C GLN A 472 -39.04 -25.35 4.78
N LEU A 473 -38.04 -24.88 5.51
CA LEU A 473 -37.31 -25.59 6.56
C LEU A 473 -37.38 -24.77 7.85
N GLN A 474 -37.36 -25.43 9.01
CA GLN A 474 -37.27 -24.76 10.32
C GLN A 474 -36.28 -25.46 11.25
N ARG A 475 -35.57 -24.66 12.07
CA ARG A 475 -34.66 -25.10 13.15
C ARG A 475 -34.56 -24.00 14.22
N SER A 476 -33.95 -24.29 15.37
CA SER A 476 -33.53 -23.26 16.34
C SER A 476 -32.48 -22.31 15.75
N LEU A 477 -32.32 -21.12 16.33
CA LEU A 477 -31.31 -20.15 15.92
C LEU A 477 -29.90 -20.75 16.06
N GLU A 478 -29.62 -21.39 17.20
CA GLU A 478 -28.34 -22.05 17.47
C GLU A 478 -28.12 -23.31 16.63
N GLY A 479 -26.89 -23.54 16.18
CA GLY A 479 -26.48 -24.80 15.56
C GLY A 479 -26.45 -25.95 16.57
N ILE A 480 -26.97 -27.14 16.23
CA ILE A 480 -26.91 -28.31 17.13
C ILE A 480 -25.49 -28.85 17.36
N SER A 481 -24.51 -28.33 16.61
CA SER A 481 -23.07 -28.55 16.80
C SER A 481 -22.29 -27.45 16.09
N SER A 482 -20.98 -27.36 16.34
CA SER A 482 -20.04 -26.43 15.68
C SER A 482 -19.89 -26.64 14.16
N ASP A 483 -20.46 -27.71 13.59
CA ASP A 483 -20.55 -27.90 12.14
C ASP A 483 -21.71 -27.13 11.49
N HIS A 484 -22.67 -26.67 12.30
CA HIS A 484 -23.86 -25.96 11.86
C HIS A 484 -23.66 -24.45 11.91
N PHE A 485 -24.42 -23.71 11.10
CA PHE A 485 -24.45 -22.26 11.17
C PHE A 485 -25.43 -21.79 12.25
N THR A 486 -24.94 -21.03 13.23
CA THR A 486 -25.78 -20.30 14.19
C THR A 486 -26.25 -19.00 13.56
N PHE A 487 -27.55 -18.76 13.61
CA PHE A 487 -28.19 -17.52 13.17
C PHE A 487 -28.27 -16.56 14.34
N ASP A 488 -27.87 -15.31 14.12
CA ASP A 488 -27.89 -14.24 15.11
C ASP A 488 -28.87 -13.16 14.67
N VAL A 489 -29.76 -12.71 15.57
CA VAL A 489 -30.76 -11.70 15.24
C VAL A 489 -30.19 -10.29 15.14
N ASP A 490 -29.03 -10.04 15.74
CA ASP A 490 -28.32 -8.76 15.63
C ASP A 490 -27.46 -8.67 14.36
N MET A 491 -27.50 -9.70 13.49
CA MET A 491 -26.76 -9.72 12.22
C MET A 491 -27.42 -8.81 11.17
N ASN A 492 -26.72 -7.77 10.73
CA ASN A 492 -27.18 -6.88 9.66
C ASN A 492 -27.06 -7.51 8.26
N GLU A 493 -26.05 -8.37 8.06
CA GLU A 493 -25.80 -9.07 6.82
C GLU A 493 -25.22 -10.47 7.04
N MET A 494 -25.41 -11.35 6.05
CA MET A 494 -24.83 -12.69 6.01
C MET A 494 -24.36 -13.02 4.60
N LYS A 495 -23.06 -13.29 4.46
CA LYS A 495 -22.50 -13.88 3.24
C LYS A 495 -22.98 -15.31 3.05
N MET A 496 -23.28 -15.68 1.81
CA MET A 496 -23.61 -17.05 1.43
C MET A 496 -23.08 -17.41 0.05
N ILE A 497 -22.94 -18.71 -0.20
CA ILE A 497 -22.75 -19.30 -1.51
C ILE A 497 -24.00 -20.09 -1.91
N THR A 498 -24.37 -20.05 -3.19
CA THR A 498 -25.52 -20.79 -3.74
C THR A 498 -25.11 -21.57 -4.97
N ALA A 499 -25.71 -22.73 -5.20
CA ALA A 499 -25.38 -23.59 -6.34
C ALA A 499 -26.56 -24.44 -6.82
N THR A 500 -26.58 -24.73 -8.12
CA THR A 500 -27.50 -25.67 -8.76
C THR A 500 -26.74 -26.75 -9.53
N GLY A 501 -27.26 -27.97 -9.45
CA GLY A 501 -26.75 -29.14 -10.14
C GLY A 501 -27.09 -29.19 -11.63
N CYS A 502 -26.51 -30.18 -12.30
CA CYS A 502 -26.88 -30.54 -13.67
C CYS A 502 -28.05 -31.55 -13.72
N SER A 503 -28.41 -32.15 -12.57
CA SER A 503 -29.54 -33.09 -12.38
C SER A 503 -29.85 -33.20 -10.87
N LEU A 504 -30.85 -33.99 -10.48
CA LEU A 504 -31.13 -34.32 -9.06
C LEU A 504 -30.00 -35.08 -8.33
N LYS A 505 -29.02 -35.66 -9.05
CA LYS A 505 -27.88 -36.35 -8.42
C LYS A 505 -26.85 -35.32 -7.94
N PHE A 506 -26.64 -35.25 -6.62
CA PHE A 506 -25.61 -34.40 -6.03
C PHE A 506 -24.21 -34.77 -6.56
N ALA A 507 -23.55 -33.77 -7.13
CA ALA A 507 -22.31 -33.83 -7.88
C ALA A 507 -21.78 -32.38 -8.02
N GLN A 508 -20.78 -32.14 -8.87
CA GLN A 508 -20.37 -30.78 -9.23
C GLN A 508 -21.56 -29.96 -9.77
N HIS A 509 -21.59 -28.67 -9.42
CA HIS A 509 -22.65 -27.74 -9.83
C HIS A 509 -22.51 -27.32 -11.30
N CYS A 510 -23.64 -27.11 -11.97
CA CYS A 510 -23.70 -26.50 -13.30
C CYS A 510 -23.84 -24.97 -13.24
N SER A 511 -24.29 -24.40 -12.12
CA SER A 511 -24.30 -22.97 -11.87
C SER A 511 -24.07 -22.68 -10.39
N HIS A 512 -23.44 -21.54 -10.09
CA HIS A 512 -23.10 -21.12 -8.73
C HIS A 512 -23.01 -19.59 -8.65
N GLN A 513 -23.22 -19.04 -7.46
CA GLN A 513 -23.13 -17.60 -7.19
C GLN A 513 -22.86 -17.35 -5.70
N SER A 514 -21.96 -16.42 -5.39
CA SER A 514 -21.80 -15.86 -4.04
C SER A 514 -22.70 -14.63 -3.89
N ASN A 515 -23.29 -14.44 -2.71
CA ASN A 515 -24.33 -13.45 -2.48
C ASN A 515 -24.36 -13.02 -1.01
N THR A 516 -25.05 -11.92 -0.72
CA THR A 516 -25.26 -11.43 0.66
C THR A 516 -26.76 -11.34 0.93
N VAL A 517 -27.18 -11.89 2.06
CA VAL A 517 -28.52 -11.69 2.63
C VAL A 517 -28.42 -10.48 3.56
N SER A 518 -29.11 -9.39 3.23
CA SER A 518 -29.29 -8.25 4.14
C SER A 518 -30.54 -8.48 4.97
N PHE A 519 -30.44 -8.22 6.26
CA PHE A 519 -31.49 -8.47 7.24
C PHE A 519 -32.15 -7.17 7.70
N LEU A 520 -33.46 -7.20 7.89
CA LEU A 520 -34.24 -6.09 8.44
C LEU A 520 -35.28 -6.59 9.44
N PRO A 521 -35.48 -5.90 10.57
CA PRO A 521 -36.61 -6.17 11.46
C PRO A 521 -37.94 -5.80 10.80
N ILE A 522 -38.93 -6.70 10.92
CA ILE A 522 -40.28 -6.53 10.38
C ILE A 522 -41.01 -5.39 11.10
N ASP A 523 -41.87 -4.66 10.39
CA ASP A 523 -42.69 -3.54 10.92
C ASP A 523 -41.91 -2.35 11.52
N VAL A 524 -40.58 -2.37 11.48
CA VAL A 524 -39.75 -1.21 11.84
C VAL A 524 -39.49 -0.35 10.62
N THR A 525 -39.65 0.96 10.75
CA THR A 525 -39.28 1.93 9.71
C THR A 525 -37.84 2.41 9.94
N LYS A 526 -36.99 2.31 8.91
CA LYS A 526 -35.59 2.77 8.91
C LYS A 526 -35.39 3.91 7.92
N LYS A 527 -34.34 4.72 8.08
CA LYS A 527 -33.92 5.70 7.06
C LYS A 527 -33.03 5.06 6.01
N VAL A 528 -33.16 5.51 4.76
CA VAL A 528 -32.24 5.18 3.65
C VAL A 528 -31.30 6.37 3.44
N CYS A 529 -30.00 6.13 3.59
CA CYS A 529 -28.97 7.16 3.67
C CYS A 529 -27.93 7.02 2.56
N ARG A 530 -27.27 8.13 2.19
CA ARG A 530 -26.05 8.06 1.37
C ARG A 530 -24.92 7.53 2.24
N ALA A 531 -24.11 6.64 1.67
CA ALA A 531 -22.92 6.07 2.32
C ALA A 531 -21.61 6.57 1.69
N GLY A 532 -21.70 7.59 0.84
CA GLY A 532 -20.59 8.15 0.07
C GLY A 532 -20.43 7.49 -1.31
N VAL A 533 -19.55 8.06 -2.13
CA VAL A 533 -19.22 7.52 -3.46
C VAL A 533 -18.12 6.47 -3.33
N ARG A 534 -18.28 5.35 -4.03
CA ARG A 534 -17.23 4.34 -4.21
C ARG A 534 -17.08 4.03 -5.70
N GLY A 535 -15.94 3.46 -6.07
CA GLY A 535 -15.72 3.04 -7.44
C GLY A 535 -14.36 2.40 -7.67
N THR A 536 -14.00 2.27 -8.94
CA THR A 536 -12.79 1.63 -9.42
C THR A 536 -12.09 2.49 -10.46
N ILE A 537 -10.77 2.33 -10.54
CA ILE A 537 -9.98 2.77 -11.69
C ILE A 537 -9.48 1.49 -12.35
N ASP A 538 -9.92 1.23 -13.58
CA ASP A 538 -9.54 0.06 -14.37
C ASP A 538 -9.61 -1.25 -13.54
N GLY A 539 -10.80 -1.51 -13.00
CA GLY A 539 -11.12 -2.67 -12.17
C GLY A 539 -10.67 -2.59 -10.69
N ALA A 540 -9.58 -1.90 -10.39
CA ALA A 540 -9.04 -1.81 -9.03
C ALA A 540 -9.87 -0.84 -8.14
N PRO A 541 -10.26 -1.22 -6.91
CA PRO A 541 -10.99 -0.35 -5.98
C PRO A 541 -10.25 0.95 -5.63
N PHE A 542 -10.92 2.09 -5.74
CA PHE A 542 -10.39 3.38 -5.31
C PHE A 542 -10.66 3.58 -3.81
N ASN A 543 -9.62 3.43 -2.99
CA ASN A 543 -9.71 3.43 -1.52
C ASN A 543 -8.73 4.42 -0.86
N LYS A 544 -8.74 5.69 -1.28
CA LYS A 544 -7.97 6.76 -0.62
C LYS A 544 -8.55 7.02 0.78
N HIS A 545 -7.72 6.96 1.82
CA HIS A 545 -8.15 7.06 3.22
C HIS A 545 -7.71 8.38 3.87
N CYS A 546 -7.99 9.50 3.17
CA CYS A 546 -7.73 10.85 3.68
C CYS A 546 -8.32 11.03 5.09
N GLN A 547 -7.51 11.43 6.06
CA GLN A 547 -7.96 11.70 7.42
C GLN A 547 -8.54 13.13 7.57
N PRO A 548 -9.44 13.36 8.54
CA PRO A 548 -9.85 14.71 8.93
C PRO A 548 -8.78 15.43 9.77
N PHE A 549 -9.00 16.72 10.02
CA PHE A 549 -8.22 17.50 10.97
C PHE A 549 -8.26 16.87 12.38
N PRO A 550 -7.14 16.83 13.14
CA PRO A 550 -5.85 17.47 12.89
C PRO A 550 -4.85 16.62 12.09
N LYS A 551 -5.20 15.38 11.71
CA LYS A 551 -4.28 14.48 11.00
C LYS A 551 -4.01 14.91 9.55
N SER A 552 -4.97 15.54 8.88
CA SER A 552 -4.77 16.15 7.56
C SER A 552 -5.82 17.25 7.31
N VAL A 553 -5.54 18.16 6.39
CA VAL A 553 -6.45 19.23 5.94
C VAL A 553 -7.14 18.91 4.60
N LEU A 554 -6.76 17.81 3.94
CA LEU A 554 -7.17 17.52 2.55
C LEU A 554 -8.68 17.34 2.39
N LEU A 555 -9.39 16.83 3.40
CA LEU A 555 -10.85 16.74 3.39
C LEU A 555 -11.53 18.10 3.47
N ASP A 556 -11.01 19.02 4.31
CA ASP A 556 -11.55 20.37 4.49
C ASP A 556 -11.31 21.23 3.24
N GLU A 557 -10.14 21.06 2.60
CA GLU A 557 -9.81 21.64 1.29
C GLU A 557 -10.63 21.05 0.13
N LYS A 558 -11.30 19.91 0.35
CA LYS A 558 -11.93 19.07 -0.69
C LYS A 558 -10.94 18.70 -1.80
N ASN A 559 -9.72 18.33 -1.40
CA ASN A 559 -8.62 18.05 -2.30
C ASN A 559 -9.00 16.94 -3.31
N PRO A 560 -8.80 17.11 -4.62
CA PRO A 560 -9.26 16.16 -5.62
C PRO A 560 -8.73 14.73 -5.45
N THR A 561 -7.58 14.55 -4.78
CA THR A 561 -7.00 13.22 -4.46
C THR A 561 -7.95 12.33 -3.66
N CYS A 562 -8.80 12.91 -2.82
CA CYS A 562 -9.60 12.16 -1.84
C CYS A 562 -10.87 11.54 -2.43
N PHE A 563 -11.31 11.95 -3.63
CA PHE A 563 -12.60 11.57 -4.20
C PHE A 563 -12.45 11.06 -5.63
N ILE A 564 -13.00 9.87 -5.93
CA ILE A 564 -12.86 9.24 -7.25
C ILE A 564 -13.46 10.10 -8.37
N GLU A 565 -14.53 10.85 -8.09
CA GLU A 565 -15.17 11.74 -9.05
C GLU A 565 -14.15 12.76 -9.60
N THR A 566 -13.36 13.34 -8.70
CA THR A 566 -12.41 14.42 -8.98
C THR A 566 -10.98 13.96 -9.25
N TYR A 567 -10.62 12.72 -8.88
CA TYR A 567 -9.28 12.16 -9.07
C TYR A 567 -8.80 12.24 -10.53
N ARG A 568 -7.56 12.71 -10.76
CA ARG A 568 -7.02 13.08 -12.08
C ARG A 568 -5.63 12.54 -12.39
N GLY A 569 -4.83 12.21 -11.38
CA GLY A 569 -3.49 11.65 -11.53
C GLY A 569 -2.90 11.24 -10.19
N GLY A 570 -1.70 10.69 -10.23
CA GLY A 570 -1.04 10.02 -9.11
C GLY A 570 -1.12 8.48 -9.18
N LEU A 571 -0.61 7.83 -8.14
CA LEU A 571 -0.34 6.39 -8.02
C LEU A 571 -1.49 5.47 -8.44
N SER A 572 -2.76 5.81 -8.18
CA SER A 572 -3.89 4.96 -8.60
C SER A 572 -4.07 4.90 -10.13
N CYS A 573 -3.34 5.75 -10.89
CA CYS A 573 -3.26 5.75 -12.34
C CYS A 573 -1.88 5.37 -12.91
N CYS A 574 -0.90 5.02 -12.06
CA CYS A 574 0.37 4.43 -12.49
C CYS A 574 0.36 2.91 -12.26
N ARG A 575 0.73 2.13 -13.29
CA ARG A 575 0.76 0.66 -13.26
C ARG A 575 1.91 0.14 -14.12
N HIS A 576 2.48 -1.01 -13.76
CA HIS A 576 3.48 -1.67 -14.59
C HIS A 576 3.01 -1.86 -16.04
N ASP A 577 3.90 -1.54 -16.98
CA ASP A 577 3.69 -1.65 -18.44
C ASP A 577 2.55 -0.80 -18.99
N HIS A 578 2.03 0.13 -18.19
CA HIS A 578 1.05 1.11 -18.63
C HIS A 578 1.72 2.28 -19.33
N PHE A 579 1.08 2.78 -20.39
CA PHE A 579 1.46 4.01 -21.07
C PHE A 579 0.58 5.15 -20.58
N LEU A 580 1.19 6.23 -20.11
CA LEU A 580 0.46 7.40 -19.57
C LEU A 580 -0.18 8.28 -20.67
N LEU A 581 0.07 8.01 -21.95
CA LEU A 581 -0.64 8.62 -23.08
C LEU A 581 -2.08 8.09 -23.21
N ASP A 582 -2.95 8.84 -23.88
CA ASP A 582 -4.30 8.38 -24.22
C ASP A 582 -4.27 7.20 -25.20
N LYS A 583 -5.38 6.46 -25.28
CA LYS A 583 -5.56 5.24 -26.07
C LYS A 583 -5.49 5.45 -27.58
N ASP A 584 -5.89 6.62 -28.06
CA ASP A 584 -5.84 7.04 -29.47
C ASP A 584 -4.51 7.71 -29.87
N GLN A 585 -3.60 7.93 -28.91
CA GLN A 585 -2.26 8.42 -29.20
C GLN A 585 -1.33 7.26 -29.58
N GLU A 586 -0.59 7.44 -30.68
CA GLU A 586 0.55 6.58 -31.02
C GLU A 586 1.67 6.78 -29.99
N ILE A 587 2.38 5.69 -29.66
CA ILE A 587 3.56 5.77 -28.81
C ILE A 587 4.73 6.29 -29.67
N PRO A 588 5.28 7.48 -29.38
CA PRO A 588 6.37 8.05 -30.16
C PRO A 588 7.68 7.28 -29.92
N TRP A 589 8.55 7.26 -30.94
CA TRP A 589 9.85 6.58 -30.91
C TRP A 589 9.74 5.11 -30.43
N ASN A 590 8.73 4.39 -30.92
CA ASN A 590 8.41 3.01 -30.52
C ASN A 590 9.49 1.96 -30.84
N ASP A 591 10.55 2.35 -31.53
CA ASP A 591 11.76 1.59 -31.82
C ASP A 591 12.99 2.00 -30.95
N GLN A 592 12.87 3.05 -30.12
CA GLN A 592 13.96 3.65 -29.34
C GLN A 592 13.76 3.47 -27.84
N PHE A 593 14.05 2.27 -27.35
CA PHE A 593 14.01 1.97 -25.92
C PHE A 593 15.04 2.78 -25.13
N LEU A 594 14.63 3.27 -23.96
CA LEU A 594 15.54 3.68 -22.90
C LEU A 594 15.88 2.43 -22.08
N GLU A 595 17.16 2.10 -21.97
CA GLU A 595 17.65 0.93 -21.23
C GLU A 595 18.69 1.36 -20.20
N TYR A 596 18.48 0.99 -18.93
CA TYR A 596 19.26 1.44 -17.78
C TYR A 596 19.05 0.53 -16.56
N ARG A 597 19.73 0.81 -15.46
CA ARG A 597 19.58 0.13 -14.15
C ARG A 597 19.54 1.16 -13.03
N LEU A 598 18.94 0.81 -11.89
CA LEU A 598 19.21 1.53 -10.64
C LEU A 598 20.48 0.94 -10.02
N LYS A 599 21.36 1.82 -9.57
CA LYS A 599 22.61 1.50 -8.87
C LYS A 599 22.50 1.98 -7.42
N TYR A 600 22.88 1.12 -6.49
CA TYR A 600 22.89 1.41 -5.06
C TYR A 600 24.30 1.18 -4.52
N ARG A 601 24.87 2.15 -3.82
CA ARG A 601 26.12 1.97 -3.07
C ARG A 601 25.79 1.90 -1.60
N PHE A 602 26.07 0.76 -0.96
CA PHE A 602 25.83 0.55 0.47
C PHE A 602 27.12 0.74 1.26
N TYR A 603 27.12 1.64 2.23
CA TYR A 603 28.22 1.91 3.14
C TYR A 603 28.02 1.15 4.45
N PHE A 604 29.04 0.39 4.89
CA PHE A 604 28.88 -0.53 6.01
C PHE A 604 30.13 -0.70 6.89
N GLU A 605 29.90 -1.17 8.11
CA GLU A 605 30.92 -1.72 9.01
C GLU A 605 30.46 -3.10 9.54
N GLU A 606 31.38 -3.84 10.18
CA GLU A 606 31.05 -5.05 10.93
C GLU A 606 30.65 -4.70 12.37
N TYR A 607 29.43 -5.04 12.77
CA TYR A 607 28.91 -4.74 14.09
C TYR A 607 29.65 -5.53 15.19
N GLN A 608 30.18 -4.79 16.17
CA GLN A 608 30.70 -5.34 17.42
C GLN A 608 29.67 -5.15 18.53
N GLU A 609 29.26 -6.25 19.16
CA GLU A 609 28.31 -6.24 20.28
C GLU A 609 28.90 -5.58 21.54
N LYS A 610 28.03 -5.09 22.43
CA LYS A 610 28.43 -4.65 23.78
C LYS A 610 29.11 -5.79 24.54
N VAL A 611 30.31 -5.53 25.05
CA VAL A 611 31.03 -6.41 25.99
C VAL A 611 31.26 -5.68 27.31
N GLU A 612 31.62 -6.39 28.38
CA GLU A 612 31.63 -5.87 29.77
C GLU A 612 32.36 -4.51 29.94
N ASN A 613 33.39 -4.24 29.15
CA ASN A 613 34.21 -3.02 29.24
C ASN A 613 34.17 -2.13 27.97
N GLN A 614 33.30 -2.42 26.99
CA GLN A 614 33.17 -1.61 25.76
C GLN A 614 31.70 -1.56 25.32
N PRO A 615 31.14 -0.36 25.00
CA PRO A 615 29.81 -0.28 24.39
C PRO A 615 29.81 -0.99 23.03
N ALA A 616 28.61 -1.32 22.54
CA ALA A 616 28.46 -1.76 21.16
C ALA A 616 29.00 -0.69 20.19
N SER A 617 29.54 -1.13 19.06
CA SER A 617 30.09 -0.22 18.03
C SER A 617 29.04 0.77 17.49
N HIS A 618 27.77 0.37 17.45
CA HIS A 618 26.67 1.16 16.90
C HIS A 618 25.43 1.08 17.80
N GLN A 619 24.54 2.04 17.68
CA GLN A 619 23.15 1.96 18.13
C GLN A 619 22.24 1.68 16.94
N ASN A 620 21.32 0.73 17.10
CA ASN A 620 20.37 0.37 16.04
C ASN A 620 19.32 1.48 15.83
N LEU A 621 19.04 1.76 14.57
CA LEU A 621 18.08 2.76 14.13
C LEU A 621 16.80 2.12 13.60
N VAL A 622 15.68 2.29 14.33
CA VAL A 622 14.36 1.87 13.86
C VAL A 622 13.77 2.88 12.88
N ARG A 623 12.89 2.41 11.98
CA ARG A 623 12.12 3.28 11.07
C ARG A 623 11.01 3.97 11.82
N LEU A 624 10.87 5.28 11.60
CA LEU A 624 9.65 6.03 11.91
C LEU A 624 9.11 6.59 10.61
N TYR A 625 7.80 6.50 10.38
CA TYR A 625 7.17 6.97 9.16
C TYR A 625 5.86 7.68 9.44
N TRP A 626 5.63 8.80 8.76
CA TRP A 626 4.35 9.52 8.80
C TRP A 626 4.08 10.20 7.46
N THR A 627 2.80 10.42 7.11
CA THR A 627 2.38 11.15 5.90
C THR A 627 1.60 12.39 6.29
N THR A 628 1.99 13.58 5.82
CA THR A 628 1.27 14.84 6.13
C THR A 628 -0.09 14.87 5.43
N GLU A 629 -0.18 14.22 4.28
CA GLU A 629 -1.37 13.88 3.52
C GLU A 629 -2.23 12.77 4.18
N ALA A 630 -1.75 12.18 5.30
CA ALA A 630 -2.38 11.18 6.17
C ALA A 630 -3.38 10.23 5.47
N GLY A 631 -2.87 9.12 4.94
CA GLY A 631 -3.69 8.06 4.35
C GLY A 631 -4.18 8.32 2.92
N ALA A 632 -3.91 9.50 2.35
CA ALA A 632 -4.05 9.74 0.91
C ALA A 632 -2.92 9.09 0.09
N GLY A 633 -1.72 9.01 0.67
CA GLY A 633 -0.50 8.49 0.02
C GLY A 633 0.10 9.40 -1.05
N GLU A 634 -0.70 10.29 -1.63
CA GLU A 634 -0.35 11.37 -2.55
C GLU A 634 -1.51 12.39 -2.53
N TYR A 635 -1.26 13.64 -2.90
CA TYR A 635 -2.29 14.67 -3.02
C TYR A 635 -2.07 15.61 -4.21
N ASP A 636 -3.11 16.38 -4.54
CA ASP A 636 -3.03 17.38 -5.61
C ASP A 636 -2.63 18.73 -5.01
N VAL A 637 -1.66 19.40 -5.63
CA VAL A 637 -1.41 20.83 -5.42
C VAL A 637 -2.40 21.60 -6.32
N PRO A 638 -3.42 22.29 -5.76
CA PRO A 638 -4.32 23.10 -6.55
C PRO A 638 -3.60 24.34 -7.09
N GLU A 639 -3.98 24.77 -8.29
CA GLU A 639 -3.52 26.02 -8.90
C GLU A 639 -3.99 27.23 -8.09
N CYS A 640 -3.12 28.23 -7.90
CA CYS A 640 -3.48 29.47 -7.21
C CYS A 640 -4.52 30.30 -8.00
N GLU A 641 -5.27 31.15 -7.29
CA GLU A 641 -6.30 32.00 -7.91
C GLU A 641 -5.71 32.91 -9.01
N PRO A 642 -6.37 33.07 -10.18
CA PRO A 642 -5.85 33.85 -11.30
C PRO A 642 -5.46 35.29 -10.91
N GLY A 643 -4.22 35.67 -11.20
CA GLY A 643 -3.66 36.98 -10.87
C GLY A 643 -2.90 37.03 -9.53
N THR A 644 -2.87 35.93 -8.76
CA THR A 644 -1.96 35.78 -7.61
C THR A 644 -0.50 35.85 -8.11
N PRO A 645 0.38 36.68 -7.51
CA PRO A 645 1.80 36.68 -7.86
C PRO A 645 2.43 35.32 -7.58
N ALA A 646 3.30 34.81 -8.47
CA ALA A 646 3.92 33.49 -8.33
C ALA A 646 4.66 33.30 -6.97
N SER A 647 5.23 34.36 -6.40
CA SER A 647 5.86 34.34 -5.06
C SER A 647 4.87 34.20 -3.89
N GLN A 648 3.56 34.25 -4.15
CA GLN A 648 2.46 34.05 -3.21
C GLN A 648 1.62 32.81 -3.56
N CYS A 649 1.87 32.17 -4.71
CA CYS A 649 1.28 30.88 -5.08
C CYS A 649 1.97 29.76 -4.29
N ILE A 650 1.59 29.64 -3.01
CA ILE A 650 2.06 28.61 -2.10
C ILE A 650 0.85 27.85 -1.56
N HIS A 651 0.75 26.56 -1.87
CA HIS A 651 -0.18 25.65 -1.19
C HIS A 651 0.51 25.06 0.05
N VAL A 652 -0.24 24.88 1.13
CA VAL A 652 0.27 24.45 2.43
C VAL A 652 -0.64 23.39 3.01
N ILE A 653 -0.08 22.22 3.32
CA ILE A 653 -0.78 21.19 4.08
C ILE A 653 -0.09 20.94 5.42
N THR A 654 -0.90 20.57 6.41
CA THR A 654 -0.42 20.34 7.79
C THR A 654 -1.01 19.07 8.39
N SER A 655 -0.26 18.45 9.29
CA SER A 655 -0.66 17.24 9.99
C SER A 655 -0.14 17.26 11.43
N GLN A 656 -0.96 16.82 12.38
CA GLN A 656 -0.54 16.54 13.76
C GLN A 656 -0.82 15.10 14.14
N TRP A 657 0.15 14.49 14.83
CA TRP A 657 0.10 13.10 15.31
C TRP A 657 0.97 12.94 16.57
N GLN A 658 0.73 11.88 17.33
CA GLN A 658 1.61 11.54 18.46
C GLN A 658 2.74 10.62 18.02
N VAL A 659 3.91 10.74 18.66
CA VAL A 659 5.11 9.91 18.35
C VAL A 659 4.81 8.41 18.35
N ARG A 660 3.92 7.92 19.23
CA ARG A 660 3.43 6.53 19.23
C ARG A 660 2.88 6.06 17.87
N GLU A 661 2.27 6.95 17.09
CA GLU A 661 1.64 6.62 15.82
C GLU A 661 2.66 6.39 14.69
N CYS A 662 3.95 6.72 14.91
CA CYS A 662 5.03 6.43 13.97
C CYS A 662 6.09 5.47 14.56
N VAL A 663 5.79 4.75 15.65
CA VAL A 663 6.73 3.84 16.33
C VAL A 663 6.14 2.42 16.42
N ASP A 664 6.75 1.48 15.69
CA ASP A 664 6.43 0.04 15.79
C ASP A 664 7.27 -0.60 16.93
N ALA A 665 6.79 -0.47 18.18
CA ALA A 665 7.41 -1.07 19.35
C ALA A 665 6.45 -1.17 20.55
N ASN A 666 6.75 -2.05 21.51
CA ASN A 666 5.94 -2.23 22.71
C ASN A 666 5.99 -1.00 23.64
N GLU A 667 4.91 -0.20 23.63
CA GLU A 667 4.78 1.00 24.47
C GLU A 667 4.95 0.74 25.97
N ASN A 668 4.83 -0.50 26.46
CA ASN A 668 5.05 -0.86 27.86
C ASN A 668 6.52 -1.00 28.23
N GLU A 669 7.43 -0.93 27.26
CA GLU A 669 8.87 -1.13 27.42
C GLU A 669 9.68 0.11 27.07
N ILE A 670 9.21 0.92 26.12
CA ILE A 670 9.88 2.15 25.68
C ILE A 670 9.24 3.43 26.23
N ALA A 671 10.07 4.42 26.58
CA ALA A 671 9.67 5.74 27.05
C ALA A 671 9.44 6.75 25.91
N GLY A 672 10.10 6.52 24.77
CA GLY A 672 10.10 7.43 23.62
C GLY A 672 11.24 7.09 22.67
N VAL A 673 11.58 8.04 21.79
CA VAL A 673 12.59 7.87 20.75
C VAL A 673 13.55 9.05 20.73
N GLU A 674 14.85 8.79 20.58
CA GLU A 674 15.83 9.81 20.22
C GLU A 674 15.90 9.90 18.68
N LEU A 675 15.52 11.05 18.11
CA LEU A 675 15.54 11.26 16.66
C LEU A 675 16.98 11.51 16.17
N ILE A 676 17.41 10.75 15.16
CA ILE A 676 18.79 10.74 14.63
C ILE A 676 18.85 11.14 13.15
N TYR A 677 17.83 10.80 12.38
CA TYR A 677 17.69 11.16 10.98
C TYR A 677 16.24 11.56 10.69
N ALA A 678 16.04 12.63 9.93
CA ALA A 678 14.73 13.00 9.41
C ALA A 678 14.87 13.57 7.99
N ALA A 679 14.40 12.80 7.00
CA ALA A 679 14.20 13.28 5.63
C ALA A 679 12.71 13.49 5.35
N PRO A 680 12.32 14.64 4.78
CA PRO A 680 11.07 14.74 4.07
C PRO A 680 11.14 14.00 2.73
N HIS A 681 10.01 13.49 2.26
CA HIS A 681 9.81 13.05 0.88
C HIS A 681 8.63 13.82 0.29
N CYS A 682 8.95 14.59 -0.76
CA CYS A 682 8.05 15.39 -1.57
C CYS A 682 8.65 15.54 -2.97
N HIS A 683 7.82 15.74 -3.98
CA HIS A 683 8.19 15.54 -5.38
C HIS A 683 8.66 16.81 -6.08
N ALA A 684 9.42 16.59 -7.14
CA ALA A 684 9.91 17.64 -8.03
C ALA A 684 8.81 18.06 -9.03
N PRO A 685 8.74 19.34 -9.44
CA PRO A 685 9.51 20.49 -8.96
C PRO A 685 8.73 21.34 -7.92
N THR A 686 7.51 20.93 -7.58
CA THR A 686 6.55 21.71 -6.78
C THR A 686 6.94 21.82 -5.32
N CYS A 687 7.65 20.86 -4.73
CA CYS A 687 8.07 20.99 -3.35
C CYS A 687 8.95 22.24 -3.13
N LEU A 688 8.70 22.96 -2.04
CA LEU A 688 9.46 24.14 -1.62
C LEU A 688 10.22 23.84 -0.34
N SER A 689 9.48 23.49 0.72
CA SER A 689 10.01 23.25 2.06
C SER A 689 9.14 22.28 2.85
N MET A 690 9.73 21.58 3.82
CA MET A 690 9.02 20.84 4.87
C MET A 690 9.58 21.15 6.27
N GLU A 691 8.68 21.32 7.23
CA GLU A 691 9.01 21.60 8.64
C GLU A 691 8.38 20.56 9.56
N LEU A 692 9.13 20.17 10.59
CA LEU A 692 8.71 19.28 11.67
C LEU A 692 8.91 20.00 13.01
N TYR A 693 7.84 20.14 13.78
CA TYR A 693 7.83 20.75 15.11
C TYR A 693 7.40 19.76 16.17
N ASN A 694 7.84 19.97 17.41
CA ASN A 694 7.06 19.56 18.58
C ASN A 694 5.92 20.57 18.75
N ALA A 695 4.68 20.11 18.58
CA ALA A 695 3.49 20.96 18.58
C ALA A 695 3.14 21.54 19.96
N GLU A 696 3.55 20.88 21.04
CA GLU A 696 3.27 21.30 22.42
C GLU A 696 4.25 22.38 22.89
N THR A 697 5.53 22.29 22.51
CA THR A 697 6.55 23.26 22.90
C THR A 697 6.77 24.37 21.89
N GLY A 698 6.30 24.20 20.65
CA GLY A 698 6.61 25.08 19.52
C GLY A 698 8.07 24.97 19.03
N GLN A 699 8.83 23.98 19.51
CA GLN A 699 10.21 23.77 19.09
C GLN A 699 10.25 23.24 17.66
N LEU A 700 10.91 23.98 16.76
CA LEU A 700 11.33 23.47 15.46
C LEU A 700 12.35 22.33 15.67
N LEU A 701 12.03 21.15 15.17
CA LEU A 701 12.92 20.00 15.18
C LEU A 701 13.76 19.99 13.89
N CYS A 702 13.08 20.06 12.74
CA CYS A 702 13.71 20.04 11.43
C CYS A 702 13.00 21.02 10.48
N HIS A 703 13.77 21.79 9.71
CA HIS A 703 13.31 22.59 8.58
C HIS A 703 14.18 22.25 7.39
N VAL A 704 13.58 21.89 6.26
CA VAL A 704 14.27 21.51 5.04
C VAL A 704 13.76 22.37 3.89
N ASP A 705 14.66 23.15 3.29
CA ASP A 705 14.46 23.76 1.99
C ASP A 705 14.97 22.82 0.88
N THR A 706 14.24 22.76 -0.22
CA THR A 706 14.65 22.05 -1.43
C THR A 706 15.85 22.73 -2.09
N LEU A 707 16.92 21.98 -2.38
CA LEU A 707 18.00 22.43 -3.24
C LEU A 707 17.55 22.22 -4.69
N LYS A 708 17.48 23.27 -5.49
CA LYS A 708 16.95 23.19 -6.87
C LYS A 708 18.07 23.27 -7.89
N GLY A 709 18.04 22.38 -8.88
CA GLY A 709 18.91 22.49 -10.05
C GLY A 709 18.45 23.65 -10.94
N ASP A 710 19.40 24.35 -11.56
CA ASP A 710 19.12 25.45 -12.52
C ASP A 710 19.83 25.31 -13.87
N GLY A 711 20.72 24.33 -14.00
CA GLY A 711 21.48 24.01 -15.19
C GLY A 711 20.83 22.98 -16.14
N SER A 712 21.69 22.29 -16.89
CA SER A 712 21.32 21.30 -17.93
C SER A 712 22.25 20.08 -17.93
N THR A 713 22.83 19.77 -16.77
CA THR A 713 23.72 18.64 -16.52
C THR A 713 23.12 17.74 -15.44
N THR A 714 23.46 16.45 -15.44
CA THR A 714 22.94 15.49 -14.45
C THR A 714 23.22 15.94 -13.01
N TYR A 715 22.23 15.76 -12.14
CA TYR A 715 22.17 16.25 -10.76
C TYR A 715 22.13 17.79 -10.58
N ASP A 716 21.90 18.53 -11.66
CA ASP A 716 21.68 19.99 -11.66
C ASP A 716 20.70 20.37 -12.80
N GLU A 717 19.81 19.44 -13.17
CA GLU A 717 18.82 19.72 -14.20
C GLU A 717 17.82 20.78 -13.70
N LYS A 718 17.50 21.77 -14.53
CA LYS A 718 16.43 22.71 -14.20
C LYS A 718 15.13 21.96 -13.90
N GLY A 719 14.65 22.05 -12.65
CA GLY A 719 13.46 21.35 -12.16
C GLY A 719 13.76 20.10 -11.32
N PHE A 720 15.00 19.60 -11.31
CA PHE A 720 15.49 18.67 -10.30
C PHE A 720 15.48 19.33 -8.92
N ILE A 721 15.18 18.55 -7.88
CA ILE A 721 15.37 18.95 -6.49
C ILE A 721 16.16 17.87 -5.75
N ALA A 722 16.94 18.28 -4.75
CA ALA A 722 17.47 17.41 -3.72
C ALA A 722 16.98 17.89 -2.34
N ILE A 723 16.75 16.95 -1.43
CA ILE A 723 16.16 17.19 -0.12
C ILE A 723 17.17 16.80 0.97
N PRO A 724 17.90 17.77 1.55
CA PRO A 724 18.87 17.48 2.60
C PRO A 724 18.16 17.07 3.90
N PRO A 725 18.52 15.95 4.54
CA PRO A 725 17.91 15.55 5.81
C PRO A 725 18.38 16.45 6.96
N CYS A 726 17.67 16.38 8.09
CA CYS A 726 18.23 16.75 9.38
C CYS A 726 18.90 15.54 10.05
N LEU A 727 20.07 15.75 10.65
CA LEU A 727 20.81 14.74 11.40
C LEU A 727 21.08 15.19 12.84
N TRP A 728 21.22 14.24 13.76
CA TRP A 728 21.62 14.49 15.14
C TRP A 728 22.55 13.39 15.67
N SER A 729 23.44 13.74 16.61
CA SER A 729 24.35 12.78 17.25
C SER A 729 24.47 13.05 18.76
N ASP A 730 24.99 12.09 19.53
CA ASP A 730 25.36 12.24 20.94
C ASP A 730 26.86 12.52 21.17
N THR A 731 27.68 12.31 20.14
CA THR A 731 29.15 12.31 20.23
C THR A 731 29.72 13.69 20.55
N ARG A 732 30.12 13.89 21.80
CA ARG A 732 30.96 15.03 22.20
C ARG A 732 32.45 14.67 22.10
N GLY A 733 33.09 15.04 20.98
CA GLY A 733 34.55 15.15 20.90
C GLY A 733 35.27 14.06 20.11
N ASP A 734 34.63 13.53 19.07
CA ASP A 734 35.26 12.84 17.94
C ASP A 734 35.24 13.82 16.74
N ASP A 735 36.25 13.78 15.87
CA ASP A 735 36.50 14.81 14.84
C ASP A 735 35.49 14.76 13.66
N SER A 736 34.68 13.70 13.56
CA SER A 736 33.77 13.48 12.41
C SER A 736 32.37 14.07 12.58
N SER A 737 31.86 14.21 13.80
CA SER A 737 30.52 14.76 14.08
C SER A 737 30.49 16.27 14.36
N VAL A 738 31.62 16.96 14.17
CA VAL A 738 31.81 18.38 14.49
C VAL A 738 30.85 19.25 13.67
N GLY A 739 29.73 19.64 14.30
CA GLY A 739 28.70 20.50 13.71
C GLY A 739 27.28 19.97 13.84
N LEU A 740 27.08 18.68 14.12
CA LEU A 740 25.73 18.12 14.31
C LEU A 740 25.10 18.58 15.63
N PRO A 741 23.80 18.93 15.65
CA PRO A 741 23.07 19.20 16.88
C PRO A 741 22.86 17.92 17.70
N ARG A 742 22.67 18.09 19.02
CA ARG A 742 22.41 16.96 19.93
C ARG A 742 21.04 16.33 19.66
N GLN A 743 20.97 15.01 19.69
CA GLN A 743 19.72 14.24 19.59
C GLN A 743 18.62 14.73 20.53
N ILE A 744 17.38 14.69 20.02
CA ILE A 744 16.18 15.14 20.73
C ILE A 744 15.38 13.91 21.16
N MET A 745 15.16 13.75 22.47
CA MET A 745 14.28 12.72 23.01
C MET A 745 12.82 13.17 22.91
N LEU A 746 12.01 12.38 22.22
CA LEU A 746 10.59 12.58 22.00
C LEU A 746 9.79 11.51 22.76
N PRO A 747 9.05 11.87 23.82
CA PRO A 747 8.14 10.95 24.50
C PRO A 747 7.05 10.42 23.57
N LEU A 748 6.56 9.19 23.80
CA LEU A 748 5.55 8.55 22.95
C LEU A 748 4.21 9.31 22.82
N ASN A 749 3.86 10.12 23.82
CA ASN A 749 2.66 10.94 23.83
C ASN A 749 2.88 12.37 23.32
N ALA A 750 4.12 12.73 22.96
CA ALA A 750 4.42 14.07 22.43
C ALA A 750 3.79 14.22 21.05
N THR A 751 3.11 15.34 20.85
CA THR A 751 2.46 15.70 19.59
C THR A 751 3.46 16.38 18.66
N LEU A 752 3.60 15.87 17.44
CA LEU A 752 4.36 16.47 16.36
C LEU A 752 3.44 17.25 15.42
N LEU A 753 3.99 18.27 14.75
CA LEU A 753 3.33 19.03 13.69
C LEU A 753 4.23 19.02 12.45
N SER A 754 3.70 18.53 11.33
CA SER A 754 4.29 18.69 10.00
C SER A 754 3.64 19.86 9.27
N ILE A 755 4.45 20.65 8.57
CA ILE A 755 4.01 21.68 7.62
C ILE A 755 4.77 21.46 6.32
N LYS A 756 4.05 21.22 5.20
CA LYS A 756 4.64 21.13 3.86
C LYS A 756 4.17 22.28 2.99
N ARG A 757 5.09 22.88 2.23
CA ARG A 757 4.79 23.96 1.28
C ARG A 757 5.11 23.55 -0.16
N ALA A 758 4.17 23.83 -1.05
CA ALA A 758 4.26 23.54 -2.48
C ALA A 758 4.10 24.83 -3.30
N ASN A 759 4.80 24.93 -4.43
CA ASN A 759 4.56 25.97 -5.43
C ASN A 759 3.26 25.66 -6.18
N SER A 760 2.23 26.47 -5.99
CA SER A 760 0.92 26.34 -6.64
C SER A 760 0.75 27.24 -7.87
N THR A 761 1.84 27.79 -8.43
CA THR A 761 1.79 28.57 -9.69
C THR A 761 1.18 27.76 -10.84
N TRP A 762 1.36 26.45 -10.80
CA TRP A 762 0.72 25.49 -11.70
C TRP A 762 0.06 24.37 -10.88
N PRO A 763 -1.04 23.75 -11.36
CA PRO A 763 -1.60 22.56 -10.73
C PRO A 763 -0.65 21.37 -10.92
N HIS A 764 -0.60 20.48 -9.94
CA HIS A 764 0.22 19.27 -9.99
C HIS A 764 -0.45 18.13 -9.24
N THR A 765 -0.57 16.95 -9.84
CA THR A 765 -1.13 15.75 -9.18
C THR A 765 -0.02 14.78 -8.77
N GLY A 766 -0.26 13.97 -7.74
CA GLY A 766 0.72 12.98 -7.28
C GLY A 766 1.84 13.53 -6.41
N GLU A 767 1.65 14.71 -5.81
CA GLU A 767 2.63 15.29 -4.87
C GLU A 767 2.60 14.54 -3.52
N MET A 768 3.73 14.51 -2.81
CA MET A 768 3.86 13.85 -1.51
C MET A 768 4.35 14.79 -0.40
N ALA A 769 4.16 14.37 0.85
CA ALA A 769 4.59 15.13 2.03
C ALA A 769 4.85 14.19 3.23
N SER A 770 5.64 13.14 3.02
CA SER A 770 5.94 12.17 4.09
C SER A 770 7.22 12.51 4.85
N TRP A 771 7.32 12.03 6.09
CA TRP A 771 8.53 12.07 6.91
C TRP A 771 9.09 10.66 7.04
N GLN A 772 10.28 10.44 6.49
CA GLN A 772 11.03 9.21 6.54
C GLN A 772 12.18 9.42 7.53
N MET A 773 12.00 8.88 8.72
CA MET A 773 12.81 9.20 9.89
C MET A 773 13.45 7.93 10.44
N ARG A 774 14.59 8.11 11.12
CA ARG A 774 15.24 7.05 11.89
C ARG A 774 15.57 7.54 13.29
N GLY A 775 15.36 6.67 14.26
CA GLY A 775 15.59 6.99 15.66
C GLY A 775 15.99 5.80 16.49
N ARG A 776 16.51 6.09 17.68
CA ARG A 776 16.91 5.11 18.69
C ARG A 776 15.82 4.99 19.74
N LEU A 777 15.31 3.78 19.97
CA LEU A 777 14.31 3.53 21.00
C LEU A 777 14.91 3.69 22.41
N VAL A 778 14.22 4.41 23.29
CA VAL A 778 14.67 4.65 24.67
C VAL A 778 13.86 3.77 25.64
N PRO A 779 14.46 2.83 26.38
CA PRO A 779 13.76 2.01 27.38
C PRO A 779 13.17 2.81 28.56
N LYS A 780 12.13 2.27 29.21
CA LYS A 780 11.62 2.80 30.49
C LYS A 780 12.53 2.40 31.66
N LYS A 781 12.83 3.35 32.54
CA LYS A 781 13.63 3.12 33.76
C LYS A 781 13.12 1.92 34.57
N GLY A 782 14.06 1.06 34.98
CA GLY A 782 13.77 -0.14 35.78
C GLY A 782 13.47 -1.40 34.96
N LYS A 783 13.36 -1.32 33.63
CA LYS A 783 13.42 -2.47 32.71
C LYS A 783 14.73 -2.40 31.92
N ASP A 784 15.76 -3.07 32.45
CA ASP A 784 17.09 -3.26 31.85
C ASP A 784 17.74 -2.01 31.21
N GLU A 785 18.34 -1.13 32.04
CA GLU A 785 19.29 -0.12 31.57
C GLU A 785 20.55 -0.74 30.90
N ASP A 786 20.73 -2.06 31.02
CA ASP A 786 21.83 -2.83 30.44
C ASP A 786 21.53 -3.46 29.06
N ARG A 787 20.27 -3.51 28.61
CA ARG A 787 19.94 -4.02 27.26
C ARG A 787 20.43 -3.03 26.21
N ASP A 788 21.24 -3.55 25.29
CA ASP A 788 21.53 -2.88 24.02
C ASP A 788 20.21 -2.58 23.29
N THR A 789 20.08 -1.40 22.68
CA THR A 789 18.83 -1.00 22.00
C THR A 789 18.55 -1.85 20.76
N ALA A 790 19.57 -2.53 20.24
CA ALA A 790 19.42 -3.60 19.25
C ALA A 790 18.47 -4.73 19.68
N HIS A 791 18.33 -5.02 20.99
CA HIS A 791 17.46 -6.08 21.52
C HIS A 791 15.96 -5.75 21.53
N LEU A 792 15.56 -4.51 21.22
CA LEU A 792 14.15 -4.18 21.08
C LEU A 792 13.72 -4.59 19.67
N PRO A 793 12.82 -5.58 19.52
CA PRO A 793 12.48 -6.10 18.20
C PRO A 793 11.88 -5.01 17.34
N SER A 794 12.56 -4.72 16.23
CA SER A 794 11.96 -4.07 15.08
C SER A 794 11.04 -5.09 14.43
N SER A 795 9.79 -5.19 14.89
CA SER A 795 8.74 -5.73 14.02
C SER A 795 8.76 -4.88 12.76
N TYR A 796 9.07 -5.49 11.62
CA TYR A 796 8.64 -4.89 10.37
C TYR A 796 7.16 -5.22 10.22
N LEU A 797 6.32 -4.19 10.31
CA LEU A 797 4.90 -4.23 10.00
C LEU A 797 4.01 -4.91 11.05
N ARG A 798 4.01 -4.40 12.29
CA ARG A 798 2.72 -4.23 12.98
C ARG A 798 2.08 -2.93 12.49
N PRO A 799 0.98 -3.01 11.73
CA PRO A 799 0.30 -1.85 11.21
C PRO A 799 -0.29 -1.01 12.36
N LEU A 800 -0.45 0.27 12.08
CA LEU A 800 -1.22 1.25 12.86
C LEU A 800 -2.64 0.73 13.18
N SER A 801 -2.79 -0.05 14.25
CA SER A 801 -4.07 -0.50 14.73
C SER A 801 -4.75 0.63 15.50
N TYR A 802 -5.84 1.16 14.94
CA TYR A 802 -6.77 1.96 15.73
C TYR A 802 -7.33 1.09 16.86
N VAL A 803 -7.07 1.50 18.11
CA VAL A 803 -7.75 0.93 19.28
C VAL A 803 -9.22 1.34 19.19
N VAL A 804 -10.05 0.44 18.66
CA VAL A 804 -11.48 0.45 18.97
C VAL A 804 -11.59 0.09 20.44
N ASN A 805 -12.25 0.93 21.22
CA ASN A 805 -12.52 0.66 22.63
C ASN A 805 -13.51 -0.51 22.75
N GLU A 806 -13.02 -1.74 22.83
CA GLU A 806 -13.79 -2.83 23.42
C GLU A 806 -13.85 -2.61 24.92
N GLY A 807 -15.00 -2.10 25.38
CA GLY A 807 -15.30 -1.98 26.79
C GLY A 807 -15.61 -3.34 27.39
N GLN A 808 -14.82 -3.72 28.41
CA GLN A 808 -15.18 -4.57 29.56
C GLN A 808 -16.05 -5.82 29.34
N GLU A 809 -15.46 -7.01 29.54
CA GLU A 809 -15.82 -8.00 30.59
C GLU A 809 -14.78 -9.15 30.56
N GLN A 810 -13.83 -9.21 31.50
CA GLN A 810 -13.89 -9.93 32.79
C GLN A 810 -14.22 -11.44 32.74
N GLN A 811 -13.18 -12.24 33.05
CA GLN A 811 -13.20 -13.57 33.68
C GLN A 811 -13.92 -14.75 32.99
N ILE A 812 -13.14 -15.76 32.60
CA ILE A 812 -12.86 -16.96 33.44
C ILE A 812 -11.44 -17.45 33.15
#